data_AF-A0A1I6I6N4-F1
#
_entry.id   AF-A0A1I6I6N4-F1
#
_cell.length_a   1.000
_cell.length_b   1.000
_cell.length_c   1.000
_cell.angle_alpha   90.00
_cell.angle_beta   90.00
_cell.angle_gamma   90.00
#
_symmetry.space_group_name_H-M   'P 1'
#
loop_
_entity.id
_entity.type
_entity.pdbx_description
1 polymer ?
#
loop_
_entity_poly.entity_id
_entity_poly.type
_entity_poly.pdbx_seq_one_letter_code
_entity_poly.pdbx_strand_id
1 'polypeptide(L)'
;MPQWLNADQTERARKAVALAQRWIDEAAQSQADPAAERLAAVLRDPHGLSFTLGFVDDVMRPESLGAAASGLHRVAPLVPGFLPWYLRTAVRAGGLVAPGLPAPTVPIARTVLREMVGHLIADARPAKLGPAIAKLRAGGARLNLNLLGEAVLGEDEAQRRLDGIHELIRRDDVDYVSVKVSSVVSRISMWAFDEVVEQVAARLMPLYLTAAAPAAGSVPTFINLDMEEYRDLDLTIAVFTRIMEDPRLKDLEAGIVLQAYLPDALPALRELTAWAKDRVDHGGAPIKVRLVKGANLAMERVEATLHGWTPAPYDTKIDTDANYLRCLDAALTPESVRAVRIGVAGHNLFDIAYAWLLAGDRGVRPDPVALDGTEDPAAGAPGSASAPLEFEMLLGMAQGQVEAVSREVGHVLLYVPVVKPREFDVAISYLVRRLEENASKDNFLSAAFRLHEEPDLLDREINRFALSLERSADPGLPTGPRRRQNRLAPVHESAALTTDPDTEAAALTQAVLGIAEAVDPGDTFVETAVFAAREDDSAVAAGAPGFRNTPDSDPSLPANREWARGILARIGGSTAGEGLVRSALVTDPAELDRIVARVRVAAADWGSRPAAERGEVLLRAATVLESRRAELIEVAAAETGKILSEGDTEVSEAVDFARYYAARARELDAVPGAAFVPSRLTVVAPPWNFPLSIPAGGVLAALAAGSGVVFKPAPQARRSAAVITAALWDAGIPRDLLAFVDISEGDLGRDLIAHPDVDRVILTGSFETAALFRSWRHDLPLHAETSGKNALVIAPSADLDLAVADLVRSAFAHAGQKCSAASLAILVGPIGRSQRFARQLLDATRSLHVGWPDDPRTEVGPVIEPPQGKLLWALTELGPDEKWLLKPQEVPGSGGRLWSPGIRIGVQPGSRFHQEEFFGPVLGIMHAPTLARAIELQNAVEYGLTAGLHTQDPDDLALWLDRVQAGNLSVNRGVTGAIVQRQPFGGWKRSSVGGGAKAGGPNHLLGLGAWRDTGGSGSTTLHLRGLDSRITALIESAQPSLDYTAFEWLRRAALSDALAWDREFGRVRDVSRLGVERNLFRYRPVPVAVRATGDAPLRALLRVAIAAIRGGGAFTLSSPVGLPAAVRRVLGEAGVTVFVETDAQWIQRFTAPPVPDPAGPLRLPAQLPTESEAEAGDEERPLPRADRVRIVGAADDVAALHAALAAAVQGDPDLAIFAGEVTTAGRIELLPFLHEQAIAITAHRYGNPDDWSAEVI
;
A
#
# COMPACT_ATOMS: atom_id res chain seq x y z
N MET A 1 16.24 -38.31 23.76
CA MET A 1 14.94 -38.70 23.18
C MET A 1 13.90 -38.71 24.30
N PRO A 2 12.87 -37.86 24.25
CA PRO A 2 11.89 -37.71 25.33
C PRO A 2 10.94 -38.91 25.50
N GLN A 3 10.33 -39.05 26.68
CA GLN A 3 9.74 -40.29 27.24
C GLN A 3 8.34 -40.71 26.73
N TRP A 4 7.73 -40.00 25.78
CA TRP A 4 6.28 -40.12 25.49
C TRP A 4 5.95 -40.39 24.01
N LEU A 5 6.95 -40.59 23.15
CA LEU A 5 6.77 -41.23 21.84
C LEU A 5 6.51 -42.73 22.05
N ASN A 6 5.67 -43.37 21.22
CA ASN A 6 5.53 -44.83 21.29
C ASN A 6 6.87 -45.50 20.91
N ALA A 7 7.06 -46.77 21.29
CA ALA A 7 8.35 -47.46 21.11
C ALA A 7 8.80 -47.47 19.65
N ASP A 8 7.87 -47.70 18.72
CA ASP A 8 8.13 -47.77 17.27
C ASP A 8 8.52 -46.41 16.67
N GLN A 9 7.84 -45.33 17.06
CA GLN A 9 8.18 -43.96 16.65
C GLN A 9 9.54 -43.53 17.20
N THR A 10 9.84 -43.90 18.45
CA THR A 10 11.15 -43.63 19.06
C THR A 10 12.27 -44.35 18.33
N GLU A 11 12.04 -45.60 17.93
CA GLU A 11 13.01 -46.38 17.17
C GLU A 11 13.21 -45.82 15.75
N ARG A 12 12.12 -45.48 15.05
CA ARG A 12 12.17 -44.83 13.72
C ARG A 12 12.93 -43.51 13.77
N ALA A 13 12.67 -42.67 14.78
CA ALA A 13 13.35 -41.39 14.94
C ALA A 13 14.87 -41.57 15.09
N ARG A 14 15.33 -42.56 15.88
CA ARG A 14 16.76 -42.88 15.99
C ARG A 14 17.35 -43.37 14.67
N LYS A 15 16.64 -44.24 13.93
CA LYS A 15 17.06 -44.72 12.62
C LYS A 15 17.14 -43.58 11.60
N ALA A 16 16.19 -42.64 11.63
CA ALA A 16 16.16 -41.49 10.74
C ALA A 16 17.36 -40.56 10.99
N VAL A 17 17.68 -40.28 12.25
CA VAL A 17 18.88 -39.52 12.62
C VAL A 17 20.16 -40.22 12.14
N ALA A 18 20.28 -41.54 12.36
CA ALA A 18 21.44 -42.30 11.93
C ALA A 18 21.60 -42.35 10.40
N LEU A 19 20.48 -42.46 9.67
CA LEU A 19 20.47 -42.43 8.20
C LEU A 19 20.84 -41.05 7.66
N ALA A 20 20.25 -39.98 8.21
CA ALA A 20 20.58 -38.61 7.84
C ALA A 20 22.06 -38.30 8.11
N GLN A 21 22.61 -38.74 9.24
CA GLN A 21 24.04 -38.56 9.55
C GLN A 21 24.94 -39.24 8.52
N ARG A 22 24.62 -40.48 8.16
CA ARG A 22 25.36 -41.21 7.12
C ARG A 22 25.31 -40.48 5.78
N TRP A 23 24.16 -39.96 5.37
CA TRP A 23 24.07 -39.15 4.15
C TRP A 23 24.88 -37.86 4.24
N ILE A 24 24.95 -37.20 5.40
CA ILE A 24 25.80 -36.02 5.62
C ILE A 24 27.27 -36.40 5.45
N ASP A 25 27.71 -37.51 6.04
CA ASP A 25 29.10 -37.97 5.97
C ASP A 25 29.49 -38.44 4.56
N GLU A 26 28.58 -39.11 3.83
CA GLU A 26 28.79 -39.50 2.43
C GLU A 26 28.78 -38.29 1.49
N ALA A 27 27.91 -37.31 1.72
CA ALA A 27 27.85 -36.08 0.94
C ALA A 27 29.17 -35.29 1.08
N ALA A 28 29.78 -35.27 2.25
CA ALA A 28 31.08 -34.63 2.48
C ALA A 28 32.24 -35.27 1.68
N GLN A 29 32.09 -36.51 1.21
CA GLN A 29 33.09 -37.21 0.39
C GLN A 29 32.92 -36.97 -1.11
N SER A 30 31.81 -36.37 -1.54
CA SER A 30 31.56 -36.02 -2.94
C SER A 30 32.38 -34.78 -3.37
N GLN A 31 32.74 -34.67 -4.65
CA GLN A 31 33.37 -33.45 -5.15
C GLN A 31 32.37 -32.29 -5.08
N ALA A 32 32.71 -31.26 -4.32
CA ALA A 32 31.87 -30.08 -4.20
C ALA A 32 31.75 -29.38 -5.57
N ASP A 33 30.51 -29.10 -5.97
CA ASP A 33 30.26 -28.26 -7.14
C ASP A 33 30.79 -26.84 -6.83
N PRO A 34 31.74 -26.28 -7.62
CA PRO A 34 32.26 -24.94 -7.42
C PRO A 34 31.18 -23.85 -7.35
N ALA A 35 30.03 -24.11 -7.96
CA ALA A 35 28.82 -23.31 -7.85
C ALA A 35 28.21 -23.30 -6.44
N ALA A 36 27.97 -24.48 -5.89
CA ALA A 36 27.39 -24.67 -4.57
C ALA A 36 28.31 -24.12 -3.47
N GLU A 37 29.63 -24.24 -3.63
CA GLU A 37 30.61 -23.64 -2.72
C GLU A 37 30.53 -22.11 -2.69
N ARG A 38 30.39 -21.48 -3.87
CA ARG A 38 30.23 -20.02 -3.98
C ARG A 38 28.90 -19.57 -3.36
N LEU A 39 27.83 -20.34 -3.56
CA LEU A 39 26.54 -20.10 -2.94
C LEU A 39 26.62 -20.17 -1.42
N ALA A 40 27.21 -21.23 -0.89
CA ALA A 40 27.46 -21.38 0.54
C ALA A 40 28.37 -20.27 1.07
N ALA A 41 29.29 -19.73 0.26
CA ALA A 41 30.11 -18.59 0.64
C ALA A 41 29.33 -17.25 0.67
N VAL A 42 28.37 -17.05 -0.25
CA VAL A 42 27.41 -15.93 -0.21
C VAL A 42 26.61 -15.95 1.09
N LEU A 43 26.10 -17.12 1.48
CA LEU A 43 25.30 -17.27 2.70
C LEU A 43 26.12 -17.14 3.99
N ARG A 44 27.45 -17.33 3.94
CA ARG A 44 28.36 -17.21 5.09
C ARG A 44 28.82 -15.78 5.37
N ASP A 45 28.95 -14.96 4.33
CA ASP A 45 29.47 -13.60 4.45
C ASP A 45 28.37 -12.66 4.99
N PRO A 46 28.64 -11.85 6.05
CA PRO A 46 27.66 -10.91 6.59
C PRO A 46 27.08 -9.93 5.57
N HIS A 47 27.86 -9.60 4.53
CA HIS A 47 27.43 -8.74 3.43
C HIS A 47 27.09 -9.52 2.16
N GLY A 48 27.25 -10.85 2.15
CA GLY A 48 27.07 -11.66 0.95
C GLY A 48 25.67 -11.60 0.38
N LEU A 49 24.64 -11.69 1.24
CA LEU A 49 23.24 -11.58 0.83
C LEU A 49 22.93 -10.16 0.32
N SER A 50 23.19 -9.13 1.12
CA SER A 50 22.93 -7.71 0.75
C SER A 50 23.66 -7.31 -0.53
N PHE A 51 24.91 -7.73 -0.72
CA PHE A 51 25.65 -7.51 -1.96
C PHE A 51 24.99 -8.20 -3.15
N THR A 52 24.59 -9.47 -3.00
CA THR A 52 23.99 -10.24 -4.09
C THR A 52 22.64 -9.65 -4.50
N LEU A 53 21.81 -9.28 -3.51
CA LEU A 53 20.53 -8.62 -3.74
C LEU A 53 20.70 -7.26 -4.41
N GLY A 54 21.51 -6.38 -3.82
CA GLY A 54 21.77 -5.06 -4.38
C GLY A 54 22.37 -5.14 -5.78
N PHE A 55 23.28 -6.07 -6.05
CA PHE A 55 23.82 -6.22 -7.40
C PHE A 55 22.75 -6.68 -8.40
N VAL A 56 21.89 -7.63 -8.01
CA VAL A 56 20.80 -8.08 -8.88
C VAL A 56 19.83 -6.94 -9.16
N ASP A 57 19.32 -6.31 -8.13
CA ASP A 57 18.24 -5.33 -8.25
C ASP A 57 18.75 -3.98 -8.77
N ASP A 58 19.94 -3.55 -8.39
CA ASP A 58 20.47 -2.26 -8.79
C ASP A 58 21.37 -2.31 -10.04
N VAL A 59 21.90 -3.48 -10.43
CA VAL A 59 22.85 -3.59 -11.58
C VAL A 59 22.31 -4.46 -12.69
N MET A 60 21.73 -5.63 -12.39
CA MET A 60 21.26 -6.57 -13.41
C MET A 60 19.89 -6.17 -13.99
N ARG A 61 18.94 -5.85 -13.11
CA ARG A 61 17.55 -5.56 -13.47
C ARG A 61 17.36 -4.25 -14.24
N PRO A 62 18.00 -3.11 -13.90
CA PRO A 62 17.65 -1.84 -14.53
C PRO A 62 18.00 -1.84 -16.02
N GLU A 63 17.08 -1.46 -16.91
CA GLU A 63 17.41 -1.36 -18.35
C GLU A 63 18.42 -0.22 -18.62
N SER A 64 18.40 0.81 -17.77
CA SER A 64 19.31 1.95 -17.83
C SER A 64 20.73 1.58 -17.41
N LEU A 65 21.70 1.80 -18.31
CA LEU A 65 23.12 1.67 -17.98
C LEU A 65 23.56 2.68 -16.91
N GLY A 66 22.94 3.86 -16.86
CA GLY A 66 23.23 4.88 -15.85
C GLY A 66 22.76 4.46 -14.45
N ALA A 67 21.52 3.98 -14.33
CA ALA A 67 21.01 3.48 -13.06
C ALA A 67 21.80 2.25 -12.59
N ALA A 68 22.11 1.35 -13.52
CA ALA A 68 22.95 0.19 -13.25
C ALA A 68 24.37 0.56 -12.78
N ALA A 69 24.91 1.66 -13.28
CA ALA A 69 26.21 2.17 -12.85
C ALA A 69 26.16 2.80 -11.45
N SER A 70 25.12 3.58 -11.13
CA SER A 70 24.89 4.09 -9.77
C SER A 70 24.69 2.95 -8.78
N GLY A 71 23.91 1.93 -9.16
CA GLY A 71 23.78 0.70 -8.40
C GLY A 71 25.11 -0.01 -8.15
N LEU A 72 25.93 -0.16 -9.19
CA LEU A 72 27.24 -0.79 -9.06
C LEU A 72 28.16 0.02 -8.14
N HIS A 73 28.08 1.34 -8.17
CA HIS A 73 28.80 2.22 -7.25
C HIS A 73 28.39 2.01 -5.79
N ARG A 74 27.07 1.93 -5.51
CA ARG A 74 26.53 1.68 -4.15
C ARG A 74 26.87 0.30 -3.61
N VAL A 75 26.85 -0.71 -4.47
CA VAL A 75 27.05 -2.11 -4.07
C VAL A 75 28.53 -2.49 -3.99
N ALA A 76 29.42 -1.81 -4.73
CA ALA A 76 30.85 -2.13 -4.74
C ALA A 76 31.57 -2.08 -3.37
N PRO A 77 31.24 -1.16 -2.44
CA PRO A 77 31.77 -1.17 -1.07
C PRO A 77 31.41 -2.44 -0.30
N LEU A 78 30.24 -3.02 -0.56
CA LEU A 78 29.74 -4.24 0.07
C LEU A 78 30.37 -5.53 -0.51
N VAL A 79 31.38 -5.42 -1.40
CA VAL A 79 31.92 -6.60 -2.09
C VAL A 79 32.43 -7.65 -1.08
N PRO A 80 31.87 -8.87 -1.11
CA PRO A 80 32.10 -9.85 -0.06
C PRO A 80 33.47 -10.52 -0.18
N GLY A 81 33.98 -11.04 0.94
CA GLY A 81 35.31 -11.62 1.06
C GLY A 81 35.50 -12.92 0.28
N PHE A 82 34.42 -13.63 -0.03
CA PHE A 82 34.47 -14.90 -0.77
C PHE A 82 34.85 -14.75 -2.24
N LEU A 83 34.70 -13.56 -2.83
CA LEU A 83 35.09 -13.33 -4.20
C LEU A 83 36.63 -13.36 -4.32
N PRO A 84 37.18 -14.03 -5.35
CA PRO A 84 38.60 -13.97 -5.64
C PRO A 84 39.12 -12.53 -5.64
N TRP A 85 40.33 -12.31 -5.12
CA TRP A 85 40.88 -10.96 -4.93
C TRP A 85 40.86 -10.09 -6.21
N TYR A 86 41.02 -10.72 -7.38
CA TYR A 86 40.96 -10.03 -8.67
C TYR A 86 39.53 -9.58 -9.01
N LEU A 87 38.49 -10.38 -8.72
CA LEU A 87 37.08 -9.97 -8.89
C LEU A 87 36.70 -8.88 -7.90
N ARG A 88 37.14 -8.97 -6.64
CA ARG A 88 36.93 -7.90 -5.65
C ARG A 88 37.53 -6.57 -6.09
N THR A 89 38.76 -6.62 -6.59
CA THR A 89 39.44 -5.45 -7.14
C THR A 89 38.72 -4.91 -8.37
N ALA A 90 38.26 -5.80 -9.27
CA ALA A 90 37.52 -5.44 -10.46
C ALA A 90 36.15 -4.81 -10.15
N VAL A 91 35.40 -5.33 -9.17
CA VAL A 91 34.11 -4.76 -8.73
C VAL A 91 34.32 -3.40 -8.06
N ARG A 92 35.33 -3.24 -7.19
CA ARG A 92 35.64 -1.95 -6.56
C ARG A 92 36.09 -0.90 -7.57
N ALA A 93 37.00 -1.27 -8.46
CA ALA A 93 37.41 -0.37 -9.55
C ALA A 93 36.25 -0.07 -10.50
N GLY A 94 35.43 -1.08 -10.82
CA GLY A 94 34.22 -0.96 -11.62
C GLY A 94 33.21 0.00 -10.99
N GLY A 95 32.92 -0.11 -9.69
CA GLY A 95 32.02 0.80 -8.98
C GLY A 95 32.52 2.24 -8.93
N LEU A 96 33.84 2.46 -8.85
CA LEU A 96 34.42 3.82 -8.93
C LEU A 96 34.35 4.41 -10.35
N VAL A 97 34.54 3.58 -11.38
CA VAL A 97 34.58 4.01 -12.78
C VAL A 97 33.19 4.07 -13.44
N ALA A 98 32.25 3.23 -12.98
CA ALA A 98 30.95 3.03 -13.62
C ALA A 98 30.13 4.31 -13.78
N PRO A 99 30.04 5.23 -12.80
CA PRO A 99 29.30 6.47 -12.97
C PRO A 99 29.84 7.34 -14.13
N GLY A 100 31.16 7.32 -14.38
CA GLY A 100 31.79 8.08 -15.46
C GLY A 100 31.84 7.36 -16.82
N LEU A 101 31.88 6.01 -16.82
CA LEU A 101 31.94 5.17 -18.02
C LEU A 101 30.99 3.95 -17.90
N PRO A 102 29.66 4.17 -17.94
CA PRO A 102 28.67 3.11 -17.73
C PRO A 102 28.63 2.11 -18.89
N ALA A 103 28.85 2.59 -20.13
CA ALA A 103 28.73 1.80 -21.35
C ALA A 103 29.66 0.57 -21.44
N PRO A 104 30.97 0.67 -21.11
CA PRO A 104 31.82 -0.52 -21.04
C PRO A 104 31.68 -1.29 -19.72
N THR A 105 31.49 -0.59 -18.59
CA THR A 105 31.62 -1.21 -17.26
C THR A 105 30.44 -2.11 -16.90
N VAL A 106 29.20 -1.64 -17.13
CA VAL A 106 27.99 -2.39 -16.75
C VAL A 106 27.83 -3.69 -17.55
N PRO A 107 27.98 -3.71 -18.90
CA PRO A 107 27.88 -4.97 -19.66
C PRO A 107 28.91 -6.02 -19.24
N ILE A 108 30.14 -5.60 -18.89
CA ILE A 108 31.17 -6.51 -18.36
C ILE A 108 30.71 -7.09 -17.02
N ALA A 109 30.27 -6.24 -16.10
CA ALA A 109 29.77 -6.66 -14.78
C ALA A 109 28.60 -7.65 -14.90
N ARG A 110 27.64 -7.38 -15.80
CA ARG A 110 26.50 -8.26 -16.07
C ARG A 110 26.90 -9.61 -16.67
N THR A 111 27.89 -9.61 -17.56
CA THR A 111 28.38 -10.83 -18.22
C THR A 111 29.06 -11.75 -17.21
N VAL A 112 29.94 -11.20 -16.36
CA VAL A 112 30.61 -11.95 -15.30
C VAL A 112 29.60 -12.60 -14.35
N LEU A 113 28.59 -11.85 -13.90
CA LEU A 113 27.56 -12.42 -13.02
C LEU A 113 26.74 -13.50 -13.72
N ARG A 114 26.34 -13.28 -14.99
CA ARG A 114 25.60 -14.27 -15.79
C ARG A 114 26.38 -15.57 -15.92
N GLU A 115 27.69 -15.51 -16.12
CA GLU A 115 28.56 -16.69 -16.13
C GLU A 115 28.65 -17.35 -14.75
N MET A 116 28.65 -16.54 -13.69
CA MET A 116 28.67 -17.06 -12.31
C MET A 116 27.39 -17.80 -11.93
N VAL A 117 26.20 -17.35 -12.34
CA VAL A 117 24.90 -17.94 -11.91
C VAL A 117 24.23 -18.80 -12.99
N GLY A 118 24.73 -18.78 -14.23
CA GLY A 118 24.11 -19.45 -15.38
C GLY A 118 24.07 -20.97 -15.32
N HIS A 119 24.68 -21.60 -14.32
CA HIS A 119 24.58 -23.05 -14.07
C HIS A 119 23.34 -23.41 -13.22
N LEU A 120 22.73 -22.45 -12.51
CA LEU A 120 21.51 -22.66 -11.70
C LEU A 120 20.23 -22.63 -12.53
N ILE A 121 20.31 -22.13 -13.77
CA ILE A 121 19.17 -21.98 -14.68
C ILE A 121 19.54 -22.60 -16.03
N ALA A 122 18.69 -23.47 -16.55
CA ALA A 122 18.87 -24.03 -17.87
C ALA A 122 18.33 -23.09 -18.97
N ASP A 123 19.06 -23.00 -20.08
CA ASP A 123 18.66 -22.22 -21.25
C ASP A 123 17.56 -22.96 -22.01
N ALA A 124 16.37 -22.34 -22.11
CA ALA A 124 15.20 -22.93 -22.74
C ALA A 124 15.29 -23.04 -24.27
N ARG A 125 16.34 -22.50 -24.92
CA ARG A 125 16.49 -22.62 -26.39
C ARG A 125 16.67 -24.08 -26.81
N PRO A 126 16.00 -24.55 -27.87
CA PRO A 126 16.09 -25.94 -28.32
C PRO A 126 17.54 -26.46 -28.50
N ALA A 127 18.42 -25.61 -29.04
CA ALA A 127 19.83 -25.96 -29.30
C ALA A 127 20.71 -26.10 -28.04
N LYS A 128 20.24 -25.63 -26.88
CA LYS A 128 21.00 -25.65 -25.60
C LYS A 128 20.33 -26.52 -24.54
N LEU A 129 19.00 -26.60 -24.56
CA LEU A 129 18.21 -27.36 -23.60
C LEU A 129 18.48 -28.87 -23.69
N GLY A 130 18.49 -29.46 -24.90
CA GLY A 130 18.73 -30.90 -25.08
C GLY A 130 20.07 -31.39 -24.50
N PRO A 131 21.21 -30.75 -24.83
CA PRO A 131 22.49 -31.07 -24.20
C PRO A 131 22.50 -30.90 -22.67
N ALA A 132 21.79 -29.89 -22.14
CA ALA A 132 21.68 -29.68 -20.70
C ALA A 132 20.87 -30.79 -20.02
N ILE A 133 19.72 -31.18 -20.60
CA ILE A 133 18.90 -32.31 -20.14
C ILE A 133 19.74 -33.60 -20.15
N ALA A 134 20.43 -33.89 -21.25
CA ALA A 134 21.27 -35.08 -21.37
C ALA A 134 22.38 -35.11 -20.31
N LYS A 135 23.04 -33.97 -20.04
CA LYS A 135 24.05 -33.86 -18.99
C LYS A 135 23.47 -34.10 -17.59
N LEU A 136 22.30 -33.53 -17.29
CA LEU A 136 21.66 -33.67 -15.98
C LEU A 136 21.12 -35.10 -15.76
N ARG A 137 20.64 -35.76 -16.82
CA ARG A 137 20.19 -37.17 -16.79
C ARG A 137 21.33 -38.18 -16.69
N ALA A 138 22.56 -37.82 -17.07
CA ALA A 138 23.71 -38.74 -17.04
C ALA A 138 24.00 -39.30 -15.63
N GLY A 139 23.58 -38.60 -14.57
CA GLY A 139 23.65 -39.07 -13.19
C GLY A 139 22.46 -39.92 -12.73
N GLY A 140 21.56 -40.34 -13.63
CA GLY A 140 20.36 -41.12 -13.31
C GLY A 140 19.18 -40.29 -12.76
N ALA A 141 19.27 -38.95 -12.78
CA ALA A 141 18.21 -38.07 -12.29
C ALA A 141 17.06 -37.92 -13.29
N ARG A 142 15.83 -37.84 -12.78
CA ARG A 142 14.68 -37.33 -13.54
C ARG A 142 14.59 -35.81 -13.37
N LEU A 143 13.98 -35.10 -14.32
CA LEU A 143 13.98 -33.62 -14.31
C LEU A 143 12.56 -33.08 -14.35
N ASN A 144 12.17 -32.29 -13.36
CA ASN A 144 10.99 -31.44 -13.41
C ASN A 144 11.38 -30.07 -14.01
N LEU A 145 10.93 -29.80 -15.24
CA LEU A 145 11.18 -28.51 -15.88
C LEU A 145 10.12 -27.48 -15.48
N ASN A 146 10.55 -26.31 -15.00
CA ASN A 146 9.67 -25.16 -14.75
C ASN A 146 10.07 -23.96 -15.63
N LEU A 147 9.17 -23.53 -16.51
CA LEU A 147 9.40 -22.39 -17.40
C LEU A 147 9.21 -21.06 -16.67
N LEU A 148 10.33 -20.36 -16.45
CA LEU A 148 10.38 -18.99 -15.95
C LEU A 148 10.24 -17.97 -17.10
N GLY A 149 9.90 -16.74 -16.75
CA GLY A 149 9.72 -15.62 -17.66
C GLY A 149 9.05 -14.45 -16.94
N GLU A 150 8.69 -13.39 -17.68
CA GLU A 150 8.08 -12.16 -17.17
C GLU A 150 6.85 -12.38 -16.27
N ALA A 151 6.56 -11.38 -15.42
CA ALA A 151 5.35 -11.36 -14.61
C ALA A 151 4.10 -11.39 -15.51
N VAL A 152 3.16 -12.28 -15.20
CA VAL A 152 1.90 -12.43 -15.95
C VAL A 152 0.92 -11.35 -15.48
N LEU A 153 1.07 -10.14 -16.01
CA LEU A 153 0.19 -9.00 -15.73
C LEU A 153 -1.01 -8.92 -16.68
N GLY A 154 -0.94 -9.60 -17.82
CA GLY A 154 -1.99 -9.63 -18.85
C GLY A 154 -2.04 -10.96 -19.60
N GLU A 155 -3.05 -11.09 -20.45
CA GLU A 155 -3.42 -12.32 -21.14
C GLU A 155 -2.45 -12.70 -22.26
N ASP A 156 -1.76 -11.73 -22.90
CA ASP A 156 -0.80 -12.08 -23.95
C ASP A 156 0.44 -12.74 -23.34
N GLU A 157 0.94 -12.30 -22.17
CA GLU A 157 2.01 -13.00 -21.45
C GLU A 157 1.57 -14.35 -20.92
N ALA A 158 0.34 -14.45 -20.39
CA ALA A 158 -0.23 -15.73 -19.96
C ALA A 158 -0.24 -16.75 -21.10
N GLN A 159 -0.69 -16.33 -22.29
CA GLN A 159 -0.70 -17.17 -23.49
C GLN A 159 0.72 -17.54 -23.94
N ARG A 160 1.67 -16.59 -23.96
CA ARG A 160 3.07 -16.87 -24.31
C ARG A 160 3.71 -17.89 -23.37
N ARG A 161 3.38 -17.83 -22.07
CA ARG A 161 3.85 -18.80 -21.08
C ARG A 161 3.26 -20.18 -21.35
N LEU A 162 1.95 -20.26 -21.56
CA LEU A 162 1.25 -21.50 -21.88
C LEU A 162 1.78 -22.16 -23.17
N ASP A 163 1.99 -21.37 -24.23
CA ASP A 163 2.56 -21.84 -25.49
C ASP A 163 3.97 -22.40 -25.30
N GLY A 164 4.81 -21.73 -24.49
CA GLY A 164 6.15 -22.20 -24.15
C GLY A 164 6.15 -23.52 -23.38
N ILE A 165 5.16 -23.75 -22.51
CA ILE A 165 5.01 -25.04 -21.81
C ILE A 165 4.54 -26.11 -22.79
N HIS A 166 3.62 -25.79 -23.70
CA HIS A 166 3.24 -26.69 -24.79
C HIS A 166 4.42 -27.09 -25.68
N GLU A 167 5.36 -26.17 -25.95
CA GLU A 167 6.61 -26.48 -26.66
C GLU A 167 7.47 -27.47 -25.87
N LEU A 168 7.56 -27.34 -24.55
CA LEU A 168 8.32 -28.27 -23.69
C LEU A 168 7.71 -29.67 -23.68
N ILE A 169 6.39 -29.78 -23.50
CA ILE A 169 5.67 -31.07 -23.44
C ILE A 169 5.78 -31.87 -24.75
N ARG A 170 5.87 -31.20 -25.90
CA ARG A 170 5.98 -31.88 -27.20
C ARG A 170 7.36 -32.50 -27.46
N ARG A 171 8.34 -32.26 -26.58
CA ARG A 171 9.69 -32.82 -26.72
C ARG A 171 9.72 -34.25 -26.19
N ASP A 172 10.40 -35.13 -26.92
CA ASP A 172 10.63 -36.53 -26.52
C ASP A 172 11.58 -36.65 -25.32
N ASP A 173 12.46 -35.67 -25.10
CA ASP A 173 13.39 -35.61 -23.98
C ASP A 173 12.80 -34.97 -22.70
N VAL A 174 11.50 -34.65 -22.66
CA VAL A 174 10.82 -34.04 -21.51
C VAL A 174 9.69 -34.92 -20.98
N ASP A 175 9.84 -35.43 -19.76
CA ASP A 175 8.89 -36.35 -19.12
C ASP A 175 8.16 -35.73 -17.92
N TYR A 176 8.52 -34.51 -17.49
CA TYR A 176 7.89 -33.84 -16.33
C TYR A 176 7.97 -32.32 -16.47
N VAL A 177 6.83 -31.63 -16.29
CA VAL A 177 6.74 -30.16 -16.21
C VAL A 177 5.91 -29.70 -15.01
N SER A 178 6.28 -28.54 -14.45
CA SER A 178 5.51 -27.82 -13.44
C SER A 178 4.84 -26.58 -14.07
N VAL A 179 3.57 -26.34 -13.74
CA VAL A 179 2.80 -25.18 -14.20
C VAL A 179 2.01 -24.58 -13.04
N LYS A 180 1.83 -23.26 -13.01
CA LYS A 180 1.01 -22.56 -12.01
C LYS A 180 -0.25 -22.00 -12.64
N VAL A 181 -1.33 -21.94 -11.88
CA VAL A 181 -2.59 -21.30 -12.32
C VAL A 181 -2.35 -19.82 -12.67
N SER A 182 -1.61 -19.09 -11.82
CA SER A 182 -1.23 -17.69 -12.04
C SER A 182 -0.32 -17.44 -13.25
N SER A 183 0.24 -18.51 -13.85
CA SER A 183 1.08 -18.42 -15.05
C SER A 183 0.30 -18.56 -16.36
N VAL A 184 -0.98 -18.96 -16.31
CA VAL A 184 -1.80 -19.26 -17.51
C VAL A 184 -3.06 -18.38 -17.63
N VAL A 185 -3.41 -17.69 -16.55
CA VAL A 185 -4.45 -16.65 -16.51
C VAL A 185 -3.92 -15.49 -15.67
N SER A 186 -4.11 -14.26 -16.14
CA SER A 186 -3.74 -13.07 -15.38
C SER A 186 -4.89 -12.65 -14.45
N ARG A 187 -4.61 -11.77 -13.47
CA ARG A 187 -5.65 -11.00 -12.76
C ARG A 187 -6.77 -11.84 -12.11
N ILE A 188 -6.40 -12.94 -11.45
CA ILE A 188 -7.35 -13.84 -10.79
C ILE A 188 -8.12 -13.12 -9.67
N SER A 189 -9.45 -13.07 -9.80
CA SER A 189 -10.37 -12.59 -8.76
C SER A 189 -10.98 -13.76 -7.99
N MET A 190 -10.70 -13.83 -6.69
CA MET A 190 -11.28 -14.87 -5.82
C MET A 190 -12.79 -14.67 -5.55
N TRP A 191 -13.34 -13.50 -5.88
CA TRP A 191 -14.78 -13.27 -5.88
C TRP A 191 -15.49 -13.99 -7.04
N ALA A 192 -14.77 -14.28 -8.12
CA ALA A 192 -15.23 -15.02 -9.30
C ALA A 192 -14.75 -16.48 -9.29
N PHE A 193 -14.69 -17.10 -8.11
CA PHE A 193 -14.01 -18.38 -7.93
C PHE A 193 -14.44 -19.47 -8.92
N ASP A 194 -15.75 -19.68 -9.12
CA ASP A 194 -16.25 -20.74 -10.00
C ASP A 194 -15.96 -20.41 -11.48
N GLU A 195 -16.15 -19.14 -11.87
CA GLU A 195 -15.87 -18.68 -13.22
C GLU A 195 -14.38 -18.82 -13.57
N VAL A 196 -13.50 -18.48 -12.62
CA VAL A 196 -12.05 -18.63 -12.76
C VAL A 196 -11.69 -20.11 -12.84
N VAL A 197 -12.28 -21.00 -12.02
CA VAL A 197 -12.03 -22.45 -12.10
C VAL A 197 -12.32 -22.97 -13.50
N GLU A 198 -13.50 -22.65 -14.06
CA GLU A 198 -13.86 -23.09 -15.42
C GLU A 198 -12.95 -22.47 -16.48
N GLN A 199 -12.60 -21.18 -16.36
CA GLN A 199 -11.70 -20.50 -17.30
C GLN A 199 -10.30 -21.13 -17.31
N VAL A 200 -9.72 -21.35 -16.13
CA VAL A 200 -8.38 -21.95 -15.99
C VAL A 200 -8.40 -23.40 -16.46
N ALA A 201 -9.40 -24.19 -16.07
CA ALA A 201 -9.54 -25.58 -16.50
C ALA A 201 -9.65 -25.67 -18.03
N ALA A 202 -10.45 -24.81 -18.66
CA ALA A 202 -10.58 -24.76 -20.12
C ALA A 202 -9.26 -24.43 -20.83
N ARG A 203 -8.45 -23.53 -20.28
CA ARG A 203 -7.15 -23.15 -20.85
C ARG A 203 -6.05 -24.19 -20.66
N LEU A 204 -6.05 -24.87 -19.51
CA LEU A 204 -5.08 -25.94 -19.24
C LEU A 204 -5.46 -27.25 -19.95
N MET A 205 -6.73 -27.48 -20.27
CA MET A 205 -7.20 -28.74 -20.87
C MET A 205 -6.39 -29.17 -22.11
N PRO A 206 -6.08 -28.31 -23.11
CA PRO A 206 -5.26 -28.70 -24.24
C PRO A 206 -3.86 -29.21 -23.84
N LEU A 207 -3.28 -28.64 -22.78
CA LEU A 207 -1.98 -29.03 -22.24
C LEU A 207 -2.03 -30.47 -21.70
N TYR A 208 -3.04 -30.77 -20.89
CA TYR A 208 -3.26 -32.10 -20.32
C TYR A 208 -3.58 -33.15 -21.39
N LEU A 209 -4.38 -32.80 -22.41
CA LEU A 209 -4.67 -33.70 -23.52
C LEU A 209 -3.41 -34.00 -24.35
N THR A 210 -2.53 -33.02 -24.53
CA THR A 210 -1.24 -33.22 -25.22
C THR A 210 -0.34 -34.15 -24.41
N ALA A 211 -0.29 -33.99 -23.09
CA ALA A 211 0.47 -34.86 -22.21
C ALA A 211 -0.07 -36.30 -22.18
N ALA A 212 -1.39 -36.49 -22.26
CA ALA A 212 -2.03 -37.81 -22.27
C ALA A 212 -1.87 -38.59 -23.59
N ALA A 213 -1.59 -37.90 -24.71
CA ALA A 213 -1.47 -38.49 -26.04
C ALA A 213 -0.06 -38.28 -26.62
N PRO A 214 0.98 -38.93 -26.04
CA PRO A 214 2.35 -38.78 -26.52
C PRO A 214 2.52 -39.30 -27.94
N ALA A 215 3.56 -38.82 -28.65
CA ALA A 215 3.91 -39.35 -29.96
C ALA A 215 4.23 -40.86 -29.88
N ALA A 216 3.98 -41.61 -30.96
CA ALA A 216 4.17 -43.05 -30.98
C ALA A 216 5.61 -43.43 -30.55
N GLY A 217 5.74 -44.14 -29.43
CA GLY A 217 7.02 -44.54 -28.83
C GLY A 217 7.57 -43.61 -27.74
N SER A 218 6.85 -42.56 -27.34
CA SER A 218 7.20 -41.68 -26.21
C SER A 218 6.29 -41.90 -25.00
N VAL A 219 6.80 -41.62 -23.80
CA VAL A 219 6.05 -41.69 -22.53
C VAL A 219 5.18 -40.45 -22.36
N PRO A 220 3.99 -40.55 -21.72
CA PRO A 220 3.20 -39.40 -21.34
C PRO A 220 4.01 -38.43 -20.47
N THR A 221 3.92 -37.13 -20.74
CA THR A 221 4.57 -36.11 -19.91
C THR A 221 3.78 -35.90 -18.63
N PHE A 222 4.43 -35.97 -17.48
CA PHE A 222 3.81 -35.67 -16.19
C PHE A 222 3.62 -34.16 -16.02
N ILE A 223 2.41 -33.71 -15.69
CA ILE A 223 2.11 -32.30 -15.38
C ILE A 223 1.86 -32.16 -13.88
N ASN A 224 2.60 -31.26 -13.23
CA ASN A 224 2.40 -30.89 -11.84
C ASN A 224 1.84 -29.46 -11.71
N LEU A 225 0.72 -29.30 -11.01
CA LEU A 225 0.14 -28.01 -10.72
C LEU A 225 0.75 -27.43 -9.43
N ASP A 226 1.57 -26.39 -9.58
CA ASP A 226 2.27 -25.69 -8.51
C ASP A 226 1.38 -24.63 -7.84
N MET A 227 1.66 -24.35 -6.56
CA MET A 227 0.92 -23.43 -5.69
C MET A 227 1.88 -22.44 -5.02
N GLU A 228 1.52 -21.16 -4.93
CA GLU A 228 2.37 -20.10 -4.35
C GLU A 228 1.74 -19.44 -3.13
N GLU A 229 0.57 -18.83 -3.29
CA GLU A 229 -0.11 -18.01 -2.28
C GLU A 229 -1.26 -18.78 -1.60
N TYR A 230 -1.68 -18.35 -0.41
CA TYR A 230 -2.78 -18.99 0.32
C TYR A 230 -4.08 -19.01 -0.49
N ARG A 231 -4.37 -17.92 -1.22
CA ARG A 231 -5.54 -17.85 -2.10
C ARG A 231 -5.54 -18.91 -3.21
N ASP A 232 -4.37 -19.45 -3.56
CA ASP A 232 -4.25 -20.48 -4.58
C ASP A 232 -4.68 -21.86 -4.07
N LEU A 233 -4.75 -22.10 -2.75
CA LEU A 233 -5.00 -23.43 -2.19
C LEU A 233 -6.27 -24.07 -2.74
N ASP A 234 -7.42 -23.48 -2.44
CA ASP A 234 -8.72 -23.98 -2.88
C ASP A 234 -8.86 -23.92 -4.40
N LEU A 235 -8.32 -22.86 -5.03
CA LEU A 235 -8.42 -22.64 -6.46
C LEU A 235 -7.67 -23.73 -7.24
N THR A 236 -6.45 -24.05 -6.82
CA THR A 236 -5.60 -25.06 -7.45
C THR A 236 -6.20 -26.44 -7.30
N ILE A 237 -6.77 -26.76 -6.12
CA ILE A 237 -7.48 -28.03 -5.88
C ILE A 237 -8.69 -28.13 -6.82
N ALA A 238 -9.54 -27.10 -6.86
CA ALA A 238 -10.74 -27.10 -7.70
C ALA A 238 -10.43 -27.18 -9.19
N VAL A 239 -9.43 -26.43 -9.68
CA VAL A 239 -8.95 -26.51 -11.08
C VAL A 239 -8.42 -27.91 -11.38
N PHE A 240 -7.59 -28.47 -10.50
CA PHE A 240 -6.98 -29.78 -10.71
C PHE A 240 -8.05 -30.88 -10.80
N THR A 241 -8.97 -30.97 -9.83
CA THR A 241 -10.03 -31.99 -9.85
C THR A 241 -10.94 -31.81 -11.06
N ARG A 242 -11.33 -30.57 -11.39
CA ARG A 242 -12.20 -30.26 -12.54
C ARG A 242 -11.59 -30.68 -13.88
N ILE A 243 -10.28 -30.50 -14.08
CA ILE A 243 -9.57 -30.98 -15.28
C ILE A 243 -9.58 -32.50 -15.29
N MET A 244 -9.21 -33.12 -14.17
CA MET A 244 -9.02 -34.56 -14.10
C MET A 244 -10.33 -35.34 -14.23
N GLU A 245 -11.49 -34.74 -13.90
CA GLU A 245 -12.82 -35.32 -14.17
C GLU A 245 -13.14 -35.53 -15.65
N ASP A 246 -12.39 -34.92 -16.59
CA ASP A 246 -12.59 -35.15 -18.02
C ASP A 246 -12.34 -36.63 -18.38
N PRO A 247 -13.31 -37.34 -19.00
CA PRO A 247 -13.15 -38.75 -19.32
C PRO A 247 -11.96 -39.08 -20.22
N ARG A 248 -11.49 -38.12 -21.03
CA ARG A 248 -10.31 -38.29 -21.90
C ARG A 248 -9.00 -38.36 -21.13
N LEU A 249 -9.00 -37.90 -19.88
CA LEU A 249 -7.86 -37.91 -18.98
C LEU A 249 -7.97 -39.03 -17.94
N LYS A 250 -8.90 -39.99 -18.11
CA LYS A 250 -9.13 -41.09 -17.16
C LYS A 250 -7.84 -41.84 -16.80
N ASP A 251 -7.02 -42.14 -17.80
CA ASP A 251 -5.78 -42.91 -17.65
C ASP A 251 -4.53 -42.02 -17.42
N LEU A 252 -4.69 -40.70 -17.39
CA LEU A 252 -3.58 -39.77 -17.14
C LEU A 252 -3.31 -39.67 -15.64
N GLU A 253 -2.05 -39.85 -15.26
CA GLU A 253 -1.53 -39.47 -13.95
C GLU A 253 -1.02 -38.03 -13.99
N ALA A 254 -1.41 -37.22 -13.00
CA ALA A 254 -0.96 -35.83 -12.87
C ALA A 254 -0.74 -35.46 -11.39
N GLY A 255 -0.06 -34.34 -11.16
CA GLY A 255 0.37 -33.92 -9.83
C GLY A 255 -0.19 -32.57 -9.38
N ILE A 256 -0.23 -32.37 -8.07
CA ILE A 256 -0.57 -31.11 -7.39
C ILE A 256 0.34 -30.88 -6.19
N VAL A 257 0.67 -29.63 -5.89
CA VAL A 257 1.46 -29.24 -4.69
C VAL A 257 0.56 -29.02 -3.47
N LEU A 258 1.00 -29.45 -2.29
CA LEU A 258 0.48 -28.99 -1.00
C LEU A 258 1.61 -28.41 -0.13
N GLN A 259 1.34 -27.31 0.56
CA GLN A 259 2.31 -26.56 1.36
C GLN A 259 2.08 -26.78 2.86
N ALA A 260 2.95 -27.56 3.53
CA ALA A 260 2.77 -27.99 4.92
C ALA A 260 2.86 -26.87 5.97
N TYR A 261 3.37 -25.69 5.61
CA TYR A 261 3.32 -24.49 6.47
C TYR A 261 1.89 -23.98 6.69
N LEU A 262 0.90 -24.43 5.89
CA LEU A 262 -0.50 -24.16 6.09
C LEU A 262 -1.07 -25.27 6.97
N PRO A 263 -1.76 -24.93 8.07
CA PRO A 263 -2.46 -25.96 8.84
C PRO A 263 -3.59 -26.65 8.05
N ASP A 264 -4.01 -26.04 6.94
CA ASP A 264 -4.96 -26.56 5.95
C ASP A 264 -4.41 -27.74 5.11
N ALA A 265 -3.09 -27.93 5.06
CA ALA A 265 -2.47 -28.93 4.18
C ALA A 265 -2.90 -30.37 4.51
N LEU A 266 -3.04 -30.72 5.79
CA LEU A 266 -3.47 -32.05 6.20
C LEU A 266 -4.94 -32.33 5.85
N PRO A 267 -5.90 -31.43 6.15
CA PRO A 267 -7.26 -31.52 5.61
C PRO A 267 -7.31 -31.65 4.07
N ALA A 268 -6.60 -30.79 3.35
CA ALA A 268 -6.57 -30.80 1.87
C ALA A 268 -6.01 -32.12 1.32
N LEU A 269 -4.95 -32.67 1.93
CA LEU A 269 -4.39 -33.97 1.58
C LEU A 269 -5.42 -35.10 1.75
N ARG A 270 -6.20 -35.08 2.84
CA ARG A 270 -7.24 -36.07 3.10
C ARG A 270 -8.37 -35.98 2.09
N GLU A 271 -8.78 -34.77 1.73
CA GLU A 271 -9.78 -34.51 0.69
C GLU A 271 -9.33 -35.05 -0.67
N LEU A 272 -8.13 -34.67 -1.13
CA LEU A 272 -7.54 -35.17 -2.37
C LEU A 272 -7.39 -36.69 -2.37
N THR A 273 -7.03 -37.29 -1.23
CA THR A 273 -6.93 -38.75 -1.09
C THR A 273 -8.29 -39.43 -1.20
N ALA A 274 -9.34 -38.87 -0.61
CA ALA A 274 -10.69 -39.41 -0.73
C ALA A 274 -11.21 -39.33 -2.17
N TRP A 275 -11.04 -38.17 -2.83
CA TRP A 275 -11.40 -37.97 -4.24
C TRP A 275 -10.62 -38.90 -5.17
N ALA A 276 -9.30 -39.05 -4.95
CA ALA A 276 -8.48 -39.92 -5.78
C ALA A 276 -8.82 -41.41 -5.60
N LYS A 277 -9.20 -41.85 -4.39
CA LYS A 277 -9.68 -43.22 -4.16
C LYS A 277 -10.92 -43.51 -4.98
N ASP A 278 -11.89 -42.59 -4.99
CA ASP A 278 -13.09 -42.72 -5.81
C ASP A 278 -12.76 -42.80 -7.31
N ARG A 279 -11.86 -41.93 -7.79
CA ARG A 279 -11.35 -41.97 -9.18
C ARG A 279 -10.76 -43.34 -9.54
N VAL A 280 -9.88 -43.89 -8.69
CA VAL A 280 -9.23 -45.19 -8.93
C VAL A 280 -10.22 -46.35 -8.84
N ASP A 281 -11.18 -46.29 -7.91
CA ASP A 281 -12.23 -47.30 -7.78
C ASP A 281 -13.16 -47.35 -9.01
N HIS A 282 -13.29 -46.23 -9.72
CA HIS A 282 -13.97 -46.14 -11.03
C HIS A 282 -13.02 -46.36 -12.23
N GLY A 283 -11.83 -46.88 -11.98
CA GLY A 283 -10.85 -47.31 -12.98
C GLY A 283 -10.02 -46.18 -13.60
N GLY A 284 -9.96 -45.01 -12.97
CA GLY A 284 -9.03 -43.95 -13.35
C GLY A 284 -7.62 -44.16 -12.80
N ALA A 285 -6.64 -43.46 -13.36
CA ALA A 285 -5.27 -43.43 -12.85
C ALA A 285 -5.17 -42.69 -11.50
N PRO A 286 -4.19 -43.04 -10.65
CA PRO A 286 -3.91 -42.32 -9.41
C PRO A 286 -3.45 -40.87 -9.69
N ILE A 287 -3.26 -40.09 -8.63
CA ILE A 287 -2.63 -38.77 -8.69
C ILE A 287 -1.33 -38.76 -7.86
N LYS A 288 -0.55 -37.68 -8.00
CA LYS A 288 0.60 -37.41 -7.12
C LYS A 288 0.37 -36.12 -6.33
N VAL A 289 0.65 -36.15 -5.03
CA VAL A 289 0.79 -34.95 -4.22
C VAL A 289 2.27 -34.69 -3.96
N ARG A 290 2.78 -33.56 -4.45
CA ARG A 290 4.09 -33.04 -4.07
C ARG A 290 3.93 -32.26 -2.76
N LEU A 291 4.43 -32.82 -1.67
CA LEU A 291 4.41 -32.18 -0.37
C LEU A 291 5.67 -31.30 -0.22
N VAL A 292 5.47 -29.99 -0.10
CA VAL A 292 6.53 -29.02 0.21
C VAL A 292 6.27 -28.40 1.58
N LYS A 293 7.27 -27.73 2.18
CA LYS A 293 7.02 -26.91 3.37
C LYS A 293 6.28 -25.63 3.03
N GLY A 294 6.74 -24.89 2.02
CA GLY A 294 6.17 -23.61 1.59
C GLY A 294 7.27 -22.61 1.27
N ALA A 295 7.02 -21.68 0.35
CA ALA A 295 8.03 -20.76 -0.18
C ALA A 295 7.62 -19.27 -0.14
N ASN A 296 6.40 -18.95 0.30
CA ASN A 296 5.85 -17.59 0.21
C ASN A 296 5.63 -16.91 1.57
N LEU A 297 6.26 -17.40 2.65
CA LEU A 297 6.01 -16.95 4.03
C LEU A 297 6.17 -15.42 4.20
N ALA A 298 7.15 -14.82 3.53
CA ALA A 298 7.42 -13.38 3.63
C ALA A 298 6.24 -12.56 3.08
N MET A 299 5.73 -12.91 1.89
CA MET A 299 4.57 -12.24 1.30
C MET A 299 3.26 -12.56 2.03
N GLU A 300 3.09 -13.77 2.56
CA GLU A 300 1.93 -14.11 3.42
C GLU A 300 1.87 -13.23 4.68
N ARG A 301 3.02 -12.86 5.24
CA ARG A 301 3.10 -11.89 6.35
C ARG A 301 2.73 -10.49 5.89
N VAL A 302 3.23 -10.04 4.74
CA VAL A 302 2.85 -8.74 4.17
C VAL A 302 1.34 -8.67 3.97
N GLU A 303 0.74 -9.66 3.31
CA GLU A 303 -0.69 -9.68 3.02
C GLU A 303 -1.51 -9.62 4.31
N ALA A 304 -1.14 -10.43 5.31
CA ALA A 304 -1.78 -10.45 6.62
C ALA A 304 -1.68 -9.09 7.33
N THR A 305 -0.49 -8.48 7.35
CA THR A 305 -0.26 -7.18 8.01
C THR A 305 -1.01 -6.05 7.32
N LEU A 306 -1.00 -5.99 5.98
CA LEU A 306 -1.67 -4.92 5.24
C LEU A 306 -3.19 -4.96 5.44
N HIS A 307 -3.80 -6.14 5.41
CA HIS A 307 -5.26 -6.30 5.57
C HIS A 307 -5.72 -6.47 7.02
N GLY A 308 -4.81 -6.59 7.98
CA GLY A 308 -5.14 -6.90 9.38
C GLY A 308 -5.69 -8.31 9.58
N TRP A 309 -5.29 -9.26 8.73
CA TRP A 309 -5.66 -10.67 8.83
C TRP A 309 -4.66 -11.45 9.68
N THR A 310 -5.08 -12.63 10.14
CA THR A 310 -4.15 -13.62 10.70
C THR A 310 -3.29 -14.19 9.56
N PRO A 311 -1.96 -14.30 9.71
CA PRO A 311 -1.14 -15.05 8.75
C PRO A 311 -1.69 -16.45 8.53
N ALA A 312 -1.84 -16.86 7.26
CA ALA A 312 -2.34 -18.19 6.94
C ALA A 312 -1.36 -19.31 7.35
N PRO A 313 -0.04 -19.17 7.15
CA PRO A 313 0.93 -20.16 7.62
C PRO A 313 1.02 -20.22 9.15
N TYR A 314 1.63 -21.28 9.69
CA TYR A 314 2.00 -21.37 11.11
C TYR A 314 2.95 -20.25 11.56
N ASP A 315 2.91 -19.88 12.84
CA ASP A 315 3.79 -18.86 13.42
C ASP A 315 5.24 -19.32 13.53
N THR A 316 5.45 -20.63 13.74
CA THR A 316 6.76 -21.21 13.99
C THR A 316 7.14 -22.23 12.94
N LYS A 317 8.46 -22.35 12.72
CA LYS A 317 9.02 -23.39 11.86
C LYS A 317 8.75 -24.80 12.42
N ILE A 318 8.83 -24.97 13.74
CA ILE A 318 8.61 -26.28 14.37
C ILE A 318 7.19 -26.78 14.09
N ASP A 319 6.19 -25.89 14.13
CA ASP A 319 4.81 -26.27 13.78
C ASP A 319 4.67 -26.65 12.29
N THR A 320 5.36 -25.94 11.39
CA THR A 320 5.44 -26.30 9.96
C THR A 320 6.05 -27.68 9.76
N ASP A 321 7.20 -27.94 10.39
CA ASP A 321 7.91 -29.23 10.28
C ASP A 321 7.05 -30.35 10.89
N ALA A 322 6.39 -30.10 12.02
CA ALA A 322 5.47 -31.04 12.65
C ALA A 322 4.26 -31.37 11.75
N ASN A 323 3.68 -30.38 11.09
CA ASN A 323 2.58 -30.60 10.15
C ASN A 323 3.04 -31.32 8.88
N TYR A 324 4.27 -31.09 8.42
CA TYR A 324 4.89 -31.86 7.33
C TYR A 324 4.96 -33.35 7.69
N LEU A 325 5.42 -33.68 8.90
CA LEU A 325 5.44 -35.05 9.42
C LEU A 325 4.02 -35.65 9.56
N ARG A 326 3.02 -34.88 9.97
CA ARG A 326 1.61 -35.32 10.00
C ARG A 326 1.08 -35.68 8.61
N CYS A 327 1.40 -34.86 7.61
CA CYS A 327 1.01 -35.12 6.23
C CYS A 327 1.66 -36.42 5.71
N LEU A 328 2.95 -36.63 5.99
CA LEU A 328 3.63 -37.89 5.65
C LEU A 328 3.00 -39.10 6.35
N ASP A 329 2.72 -39.00 7.66
CA ASP A 329 2.10 -40.08 8.42
C ASP A 329 0.68 -40.40 7.92
N ALA A 330 -0.10 -39.40 7.52
CA ALA A 330 -1.42 -39.62 6.93
C ALA A 330 -1.37 -40.21 5.50
N ALA A 331 -0.37 -39.81 4.70
CA ALA A 331 -0.27 -40.19 3.30
C ALA A 331 0.34 -41.57 3.08
N LEU A 332 1.38 -41.94 3.83
CA LEU A 332 2.16 -43.15 3.57
C LEU A 332 1.52 -44.39 4.18
N THR A 333 0.28 -44.70 3.81
CA THR A 333 -0.40 -45.97 4.17
C THR A 333 -0.68 -46.77 2.90
N PRO A 334 -0.72 -48.12 2.96
CA PRO A 334 -1.04 -48.94 1.78
C PRO A 334 -2.34 -48.53 1.07
N GLU A 335 -3.34 -48.12 1.85
CA GLU A 335 -4.64 -47.70 1.33
C GLU A 335 -4.58 -46.34 0.61
N SER A 336 -3.83 -45.38 1.16
CA SER A 336 -3.67 -44.04 0.59
C SER A 336 -2.81 -44.06 -0.67
N VAL A 337 -1.66 -44.76 -0.65
CA VAL A 337 -0.69 -44.72 -1.76
C VAL A 337 -1.17 -45.43 -3.03
N ARG A 338 -2.21 -46.27 -2.92
CA ARG A 338 -2.91 -46.84 -4.08
C ARG A 338 -3.52 -45.75 -4.96
N ALA A 339 -3.98 -44.65 -4.36
CA ALA A 339 -4.66 -43.56 -5.04
C ALA A 339 -3.83 -42.28 -5.14
N VAL A 340 -2.98 -42.01 -4.15
CA VAL A 340 -2.15 -40.80 -4.08
C VAL A 340 -0.69 -41.16 -3.84
N ARG A 341 0.13 -40.97 -4.87
CA ARG A 341 1.59 -41.03 -4.75
C ARG A 341 2.12 -39.78 -4.07
N ILE A 342 3.24 -39.91 -3.34
CA ILE A 342 3.81 -38.78 -2.58
C ILE A 342 5.18 -38.40 -3.13
N GLY A 343 5.30 -37.13 -3.53
CA GLY A 343 6.57 -36.47 -3.78
C GLY A 343 7.04 -35.76 -2.51
N VAL A 344 8.08 -36.28 -1.86
CA VAL A 344 8.70 -35.64 -0.68
C VAL A 344 9.69 -34.61 -1.19
N ALA A 345 9.29 -33.33 -1.18
CA ALA A 345 10.06 -32.25 -1.79
C ALA A 345 10.74 -31.37 -0.74
N GLY A 346 12.07 -31.37 -0.74
CA GLY A 346 12.88 -30.55 0.16
C GLY A 346 14.30 -31.06 0.34
N HIS A 347 15.12 -30.31 1.10
CA HIS A 347 16.51 -30.66 1.38
C HIS A 347 16.76 -31.14 2.81
N ASN A 348 15.74 -31.15 3.68
CA ASN A 348 15.93 -31.60 5.06
C ASN A 348 16.12 -33.13 5.10
N LEU A 349 17.37 -33.56 5.30
CA LEU A 349 17.76 -34.96 5.29
C LEU A 349 17.06 -35.79 6.37
N PHE A 350 16.71 -35.17 7.51
CA PHE A 350 15.98 -35.86 8.57
C PHE A 350 14.54 -36.19 8.16
N ASP A 351 13.86 -35.27 7.45
CA ASP A 351 12.50 -35.49 6.96
C ASP A 351 12.47 -36.53 5.84
N ILE A 352 13.47 -36.49 4.93
CA ILE A 352 13.66 -37.48 3.87
C ILE A 352 13.90 -38.87 4.47
N ALA A 353 14.83 -38.97 5.42
CA ALA A 353 15.15 -40.23 6.10
C ALA A 353 13.93 -40.79 6.85
N TYR A 354 13.19 -39.92 7.53
CA TYR A 354 11.96 -40.29 8.22
C TYR A 354 10.90 -40.82 7.25
N ALA A 355 10.66 -40.14 6.13
CA ALA A 355 9.71 -40.58 5.10
C ALA A 355 10.10 -41.93 4.51
N TRP A 356 11.39 -42.14 4.19
CA TRP A 356 11.91 -43.40 3.67
C TRP A 356 11.70 -44.56 4.64
N LEU A 357 11.97 -44.34 5.94
CA LEU A 357 11.79 -45.34 6.99
C LEU A 357 10.31 -45.62 7.27
N LEU A 358 9.49 -44.58 7.36
CA LEU A 358 8.04 -44.68 7.51
C LEU A 358 7.40 -45.50 6.38
N ALA A 359 7.80 -45.25 5.13
CA ALA A 359 7.34 -46.04 3.99
C ALA A 359 7.78 -47.51 4.08
N GLY A 360 8.99 -47.77 4.58
CA GLY A 360 9.53 -49.12 4.78
C GLY A 360 8.74 -49.90 5.82
N ASP A 361 8.54 -49.30 6.99
CA ASP A 361 7.79 -49.89 8.10
C ASP A 361 6.35 -50.24 7.70
N ARG A 362 5.79 -49.51 6.73
CA ARG A 362 4.41 -49.69 6.25
C ARG A 362 4.30 -50.47 4.95
N GLY A 363 5.40 -50.99 4.41
CA GLY A 363 5.42 -51.81 3.20
C GLY A 363 5.02 -51.05 1.93
N VAL A 364 5.25 -49.74 1.89
CA VAL A 364 4.92 -48.85 0.76
C VAL A 364 6.17 -48.22 0.13
N ARG A 365 7.32 -48.90 0.24
CA ARG A 365 8.54 -48.50 -0.48
C ARG A 365 8.45 -48.89 -1.96
N PRO A 366 9.19 -48.18 -2.83
CA PRO A 366 9.46 -48.67 -4.19
C PRO A 366 10.14 -50.04 -4.13
N ASP A 367 9.80 -50.96 -5.05
CA ASP A 367 10.49 -52.24 -5.17
C ASP A 367 11.94 -52.02 -5.65
N PRO A 368 12.95 -52.65 -5.02
CA PRO A 368 14.34 -52.56 -5.44
C PRO A 368 14.58 -53.51 -6.63
N VAL A 369 14.16 -53.13 -7.84
CA VAL A 369 14.47 -53.88 -9.07
C VAL A 369 15.21 -52.98 -10.07
N ALA A 370 16.36 -53.50 -10.55
CA ALA A 370 17.28 -53.01 -11.57
C ALA A 370 18.31 -51.91 -11.16
N LEU A 371 19.21 -52.24 -10.22
CA LEU A 371 20.51 -51.55 -10.05
C LEU A 371 21.66 -52.24 -10.82
N ASP A 372 21.36 -53.33 -11.52
CA ASP A 372 22.27 -54.17 -12.29
C ASP A 372 22.17 -53.93 -13.81
N GLY A 373 22.40 -52.66 -14.20
CA GLY A 373 23.07 -52.21 -15.43
C GLY A 373 22.83 -52.90 -16.78
N THR A 374 21.75 -53.64 -17.00
CA THR A 374 21.58 -54.47 -18.20
C THR A 374 20.31 -54.21 -19.01
N GLU A 375 19.41 -53.34 -18.56
CA GLU A 375 18.30 -52.85 -19.38
C GLU A 375 18.19 -51.32 -19.27
N ASP A 376 18.08 -50.66 -20.42
CA ASP A 376 17.89 -49.21 -20.54
C ASP A 376 16.58 -48.79 -19.83
N PRO A 377 16.62 -48.07 -18.70
CA PRO A 377 15.42 -47.69 -17.96
C PRO A 377 14.54 -46.68 -18.72
N ALA A 378 15.06 -46.06 -19.79
CA ALA A 378 14.28 -45.18 -20.66
C ALA A 378 13.24 -45.94 -21.51
N ALA A 379 13.29 -47.28 -21.53
CA ALA A 379 12.40 -48.15 -22.30
C ALA A 379 11.49 -49.03 -21.42
N GLY A 380 11.11 -48.56 -20.23
CA GLY A 380 10.06 -49.21 -19.44
C GLY A 380 8.74 -49.27 -20.21
N ALA A 381 8.23 -50.47 -20.45
CA ALA A 381 6.99 -50.74 -21.18
C ALA A 381 5.79 -49.90 -20.65
N PRO A 382 4.86 -49.48 -21.52
CA PRO A 382 3.68 -48.72 -21.12
C PRO A 382 2.83 -49.57 -20.14
N GLY A 383 2.81 -49.17 -18.86
CA GLY A 383 2.03 -49.83 -17.81
C GLY A 383 2.80 -50.28 -16.55
N SER A 384 4.10 -49.99 -16.38
CA SER A 384 4.80 -50.24 -15.11
C SER A 384 4.31 -49.28 -14.01
N ALA A 385 3.77 -49.83 -12.92
CA ALA A 385 3.26 -49.07 -11.78
C ALA A 385 4.38 -48.19 -11.18
N SER A 386 4.22 -46.89 -11.33
CA SER A 386 5.13 -45.88 -10.84
C SER A 386 5.21 -45.87 -9.32
N ALA A 387 6.42 -45.75 -8.75
CA ALA A 387 6.68 -45.92 -7.32
C ALA A 387 5.78 -45.07 -6.39
N PRO A 388 5.23 -45.62 -5.30
CA PRO A 388 4.32 -44.91 -4.37
C PRO A 388 4.93 -43.68 -3.69
N LEU A 389 6.28 -43.61 -3.65
CA LEU A 389 7.07 -42.56 -3.03
C LEU A 389 8.17 -42.11 -4.01
N GLU A 390 8.33 -40.80 -4.18
CA GLU A 390 9.43 -40.18 -4.95
C GLU A 390 10.02 -39.02 -4.12
N PHE A 391 11.32 -38.78 -4.26
CA PHE A 391 12.02 -37.68 -3.58
C PHE A 391 12.38 -36.59 -4.57
N GLU A 392 12.18 -35.34 -4.18
CA GLU A 392 12.36 -34.18 -5.05
C GLU A 392 13.26 -33.12 -4.42
N MET A 393 14.28 -32.66 -5.16
CA MET A 393 15.30 -31.74 -4.67
C MET A 393 15.61 -30.66 -5.72
N LEU A 394 16.15 -29.52 -5.29
CA LEU A 394 16.53 -28.43 -6.19
C LEU A 394 17.86 -28.72 -6.89
N LEU A 395 17.95 -28.36 -8.16
CA LEU A 395 19.20 -28.40 -8.92
C LEU A 395 20.23 -27.41 -8.33
N GLY A 396 21.50 -27.84 -8.25
CA GLY A 396 22.65 -26.95 -8.01
C GLY A 396 22.82 -26.44 -6.57
N MET A 397 21.98 -26.88 -5.63
CA MET A 397 22.08 -26.43 -4.23
C MET A 397 22.92 -27.38 -3.37
N ALA A 398 22.63 -28.68 -3.33
CA ALA A 398 23.35 -29.62 -2.45
C ALA A 398 23.64 -30.94 -3.19
N GLN A 399 24.41 -30.87 -4.28
CA GLN A 399 24.63 -32.00 -5.19
C GLN A 399 25.16 -33.25 -4.47
N GLY A 400 26.11 -33.10 -3.53
CA GLY A 400 26.61 -34.21 -2.73
C GLY A 400 25.54 -34.91 -1.89
N GLN A 401 24.58 -34.14 -1.35
CA GLN A 401 23.46 -34.70 -0.61
C GLN A 401 22.46 -35.40 -1.53
N VAL A 402 22.20 -34.83 -2.71
CA VAL A 402 21.38 -35.49 -3.75
C VAL A 402 21.98 -36.84 -4.12
N GLU A 403 23.30 -36.88 -4.36
CA GLU A 403 24.00 -38.13 -4.69
C GLU A 403 23.92 -39.16 -3.56
N ALA A 404 24.19 -38.76 -2.32
CA ALA A 404 24.12 -39.64 -1.15
C ALA A 404 22.70 -40.22 -0.95
N VAL A 405 21.67 -39.37 -1.06
CA VAL A 405 20.27 -39.79 -0.96
C VAL A 405 19.91 -40.74 -2.11
N SER A 406 20.29 -40.40 -3.36
CA SER A 406 19.96 -41.21 -4.54
C SER A 406 20.53 -42.64 -4.49
N ARG A 407 21.67 -42.86 -3.84
CA ARG A 407 22.23 -44.22 -3.67
C ARG A 407 21.34 -45.13 -2.82
N GLU A 408 20.61 -44.55 -1.85
CA GLU A 408 19.75 -45.31 -0.93
C GLU A 408 18.30 -45.37 -1.43
N VAL A 409 17.76 -44.26 -1.96
CA VAL A 409 16.34 -44.17 -2.35
C VAL A 409 16.08 -44.43 -3.84
N GLY A 410 17.14 -44.58 -4.64
CA GLY A 410 17.07 -44.68 -6.10
C GLY A 410 16.99 -43.31 -6.76
N HIS A 411 15.97 -43.07 -7.59
CA HIS A 411 15.88 -41.84 -8.37
C HIS A 411 15.43 -40.64 -7.53
N VAL A 412 16.09 -39.50 -7.74
CA VAL A 412 15.68 -38.18 -7.25
C VAL A 412 15.22 -37.34 -8.43
N LEU A 413 14.04 -36.72 -8.30
CA LEU A 413 13.51 -35.78 -9.28
C LEU A 413 14.08 -34.39 -9.00
N LEU A 414 14.85 -33.85 -9.95
CA LEU A 414 15.47 -32.54 -9.82
C LEU A 414 14.57 -31.44 -10.38
N TYR A 415 14.30 -30.43 -9.58
CA TYR A 415 13.63 -29.22 -10.03
C TYR A 415 14.60 -28.35 -10.84
N VAL A 416 14.30 -28.12 -12.12
CA VAL A 416 15.15 -27.41 -13.07
C VAL A 416 14.41 -26.19 -13.62
N PRO A 417 14.76 -24.97 -13.17
CA PRO A 417 14.23 -23.76 -13.78
C PRO A 417 14.80 -23.58 -15.19
N VAL A 418 13.94 -23.35 -16.17
CA VAL A 418 14.31 -23.06 -17.56
C VAL A 418 13.86 -21.66 -17.95
N VAL A 419 14.70 -20.88 -18.66
CA VAL A 419 14.35 -19.53 -19.10
C VAL A 419 14.85 -19.25 -20.52
N LYS A 420 14.13 -18.41 -21.27
CA LYS A 420 14.62 -17.88 -22.55
C LYS A 420 15.68 -16.80 -22.28
N PRO A 421 16.78 -16.70 -23.05
CA PRO A 421 17.88 -15.77 -22.76
C PRO A 421 17.49 -14.29 -22.67
N ARG A 422 16.45 -13.88 -23.41
CA ARG A 422 15.92 -12.51 -23.40
C ARG A 422 15.22 -12.11 -22.10
N GLU A 423 14.83 -13.11 -21.29
CA GLU A 423 14.13 -12.98 -20.01
C GLU A 423 15.02 -13.47 -18.84
N PHE A 424 16.32 -13.61 -19.08
CA PHE A 424 17.25 -14.14 -18.09
C PHE A 424 17.29 -13.29 -16.82
N ASP A 425 17.15 -11.97 -16.95
CA ASP A 425 17.01 -11.02 -15.85
C ASP A 425 15.81 -11.35 -14.94
N VAL A 426 14.72 -11.88 -15.50
CA VAL A 426 13.55 -12.30 -14.71
C VAL A 426 13.84 -13.54 -13.87
N ALA A 427 14.59 -14.50 -14.42
CA ALA A 427 15.00 -15.68 -13.68
C ALA A 427 15.95 -15.37 -12.51
N ILE A 428 16.64 -14.23 -12.54
CA ILE A 428 17.44 -13.78 -11.40
C ILE A 428 16.56 -13.39 -10.21
N SER A 429 15.36 -12.83 -10.41
CA SER A 429 14.41 -12.54 -9.33
C SER A 429 13.97 -13.82 -8.61
N TYR A 430 13.72 -14.87 -9.39
CA TYR A 430 13.43 -16.21 -8.85
C TYR A 430 14.62 -16.74 -8.03
N LEU A 431 15.85 -16.61 -8.56
CA LEU A 431 17.04 -17.03 -7.83
C LEU A 431 17.21 -16.25 -6.53
N VAL A 432 17.03 -14.93 -6.52
CA VAL A 432 17.11 -14.08 -5.33
C VAL A 432 16.18 -14.57 -4.22
N ARG A 433 14.89 -14.79 -4.54
CA ARG A 433 13.94 -15.29 -3.55
C ARG A 433 14.39 -16.64 -2.97
N ARG A 434 14.94 -17.52 -3.82
CA ARG A 434 15.49 -18.81 -3.39
C ARG A 434 16.75 -18.68 -2.54
N LEU A 435 17.61 -17.71 -2.83
CA LEU A 435 18.79 -17.42 -2.01
C LEU A 435 18.40 -16.92 -0.63
N GLU A 436 17.46 -15.98 -0.55
CA GLU A 436 16.95 -15.44 0.71
C GLU A 436 16.25 -16.51 1.56
N GLU A 437 15.37 -17.31 0.94
CA GLU A 437 14.73 -18.44 1.59
C GLU A 437 15.77 -19.35 2.25
N ASN A 438 16.89 -19.62 1.57
CA ASN A 438 17.97 -20.48 2.03
C ASN A 438 18.93 -19.82 3.02
N ALA A 439 18.98 -18.48 3.04
CA ALA A 439 19.81 -17.70 3.95
C ALA A 439 19.26 -17.62 5.38
N SER A 440 17.93 -17.80 5.54
CA SER A 440 17.31 -17.79 6.87
C SER A 440 17.93 -18.85 7.79
N LYS A 441 18.27 -18.46 9.03
CA LYS A 441 18.78 -19.38 10.08
C LYS A 441 17.81 -20.51 10.42
N ASP A 442 16.54 -20.32 10.08
CA ASP A 442 15.50 -21.32 10.22
C ASP A 442 15.44 -22.28 9.02
N ASN A 443 16.06 -21.98 7.88
CA ASN A 443 16.13 -22.93 6.78
C ASN A 443 17.24 -23.96 7.01
N PHE A 444 16.97 -25.24 6.74
CA PHE A 444 17.93 -26.34 6.81
C PHE A 444 19.15 -26.08 5.91
N LEU A 445 18.94 -25.51 4.71
CA LEU A 445 20.00 -25.23 3.75
C LEU A 445 21.05 -24.24 4.27
N SER A 446 20.72 -23.39 5.25
CA SER A 446 21.68 -22.48 5.92
C SER A 446 22.77 -23.23 6.71
N ALA A 447 22.48 -24.46 7.14
CA ALA A 447 23.41 -25.33 7.87
C ALA A 447 23.92 -26.51 7.05
N ALA A 448 23.20 -26.91 5.99
CA ALA A 448 23.41 -28.14 5.22
C ALA A 448 24.86 -28.44 4.84
N PHE A 449 25.65 -27.43 4.47
CA PHE A 449 27.05 -27.61 4.04
C PHE A 449 28.06 -27.74 5.19
N ARG A 450 27.63 -27.48 6.43
CA ARG A 450 28.51 -27.42 7.63
C ARG A 450 28.17 -28.48 8.66
N LEU A 451 27.13 -29.28 8.43
CA LEU A 451 26.69 -30.32 9.37
C LEU A 451 27.74 -31.39 9.64
N HIS A 452 28.65 -31.66 8.69
CA HIS A 452 29.75 -32.60 8.89
C HIS A 452 30.89 -32.02 9.75
N GLU A 453 31.14 -30.71 9.63
CA GLU A 453 32.30 -30.04 10.25
C GLU A 453 31.96 -29.38 11.61
N GLU A 454 30.69 -29.02 11.84
CA GLU A 454 30.21 -28.29 13.03
C GLU A 454 29.20 -29.14 13.82
N PRO A 455 29.65 -29.88 14.87
CA PRO A 455 28.78 -30.73 15.69
C PRO A 455 27.59 -29.98 16.32
N ASP A 456 27.78 -28.73 16.74
CA ASP A 456 26.73 -27.92 17.36
C ASP A 456 25.55 -27.65 16.39
N LEU A 457 25.83 -27.48 15.09
CA LEU A 457 24.78 -27.28 14.07
C LEU A 457 24.04 -28.58 13.80
N LEU A 458 24.75 -29.69 13.77
CA LEU A 458 24.15 -31.01 13.63
C LEU A 458 23.23 -31.31 14.82
N ASP A 459 23.70 -31.10 16.05
CA ASP A 459 22.92 -31.26 17.27
C ASP A 459 21.68 -30.36 17.26
N ARG A 460 21.80 -29.13 16.77
CA ARG A 460 20.66 -28.21 16.58
C ARG A 460 19.61 -28.81 15.63
N GLU A 461 20.00 -29.32 14.47
CA GLU A 461 19.05 -29.90 13.50
C GLU A 461 18.44 -31.22 14.00
N ILE A 462 19.22 -32.07 14.70
CA ILE A 462 18.71 -33.27 15.37
C ILE A 462 17.65 -32.88 16.42
N ASN A 463 17.94 -31.87 17.23
CA ASN A 463 17.01 -31.37 18.25
C ASN A 463 15.75 -30.77 17.62
N ARG A 464 15.87 -29.98 16.53
CA ARG A 464 14.73 -29.46 15.76
C ARG A 464 13.85 -30.58 15.22
N PHE A 465 14.46 -31.61 14.62
CA PHE A 465 13.73 -32.78 14.14
C PHE A 465 13.01 -33.52 15.28
N ALA A 466 13.69 -33.77 16.41
CA ALA A 466 13.08 -34.42 17.58
C ALA A 466 11.90 -33.60 18.14
N LEU A 467 12.04 -32.28 18.24
CA LEU A 467 10.97 -31.37 18.66
C LEU A 467 9.80 -31.35 17.67
N SER A 468 10.06 -31.42 16.36
CA SER A 468 9.00 -31.48 15.34
C SER A 468 8.22 -32.79 15.41
N LEU A 469 8.88 -33.92 15.65
CA LEU A 469 8.22 -35.21 15.92
C LEU A 469 7.36 -35.12 17.17
N GLU A 470 7.91 -34.54 18.23
CA GLU A 470 7.20 -34.25 19.47
C GLU A 470 5.92 -33.46 19.20
N ARG A 471 6.07 -32.32 18.55
CA ARG A 471 4.98 -31.41 18.23
C ARG A 471 3.96 -32.02 17.26
N SER A 472 4.39 -32.94 16.37
CA SER A 472 3.49 -33.63 15.44
C SER A 472 2.49 -34.55 16.16
N ALA A 473 2.89 -35.14 17.29
CA ALA A 473 2.03 -36.01 18.10
C ALA A 473 1.08 -35.23 19.03
N ASP A 474 1.30 -33.94 19.24
CA ASP A 474 0.51 -33.10 20.13
C ASP A 474 -0.87 -32.74 19.53
N PRO A 475 -1.99 -33.23 20.08
CA PRO A 475 -3.33 -32.89 19.58
C PRO A 475 -3.64 -31.38 19.58
N GLY A 476 -2.90 -30.58 20.37
CA GLY A 476 -3.02 -29.12 20.44
C GLY A 476 -2.42 -28.37 19.25
N LEU A 477 -1.61 -29.00 18.38
CA LEU A 477 -1.15 -28.36 17.13
C LEU A 477 -2.37 -28.14 16.19
N PRO A 478 -2.75 -26.89 15.89
CA PRO A 478 -3.96 -26.60 15.11
C PRO A 478 -3.94 -27.22 13.72
N THR A 479 -5.11 -27.60 13.21
CA THR A 479 -5.34 -28.07 11.83
C THR A 479 -6.53 -27.32 11.23
N GLY A 480 -6.51 -27.09 9.92
CA GLY A 480 -7.50 -26.24 9.23
C GLY A 480 -7.22 -24.74 9.33
N PRO A 481 -8.11 -23.88 8.84
CA PRO A 481 -7.73 -22.53 8.46
C PRO A 481 -7.45 -21.65 9.69
N ARG A 482 -6.32 -20.93 9.65
CA ARG A 482 -6.00 -19.92 10.67
C ARG A 482 -6.84 -18.66 10.50
N ARG A 483 -7.14 -18.30 9.26
CA ARG A 483 -8.06 -17.21 8.92
C ARG A 483 -9.49 -17.71 9.16
N ARG A 484 -10.25 -17.00 9.99
CA ARG A 484 -11.59 -17.44 10.49
C ARG A 484 -12.69 -16.41 10.26
N GLN A 485 -12.42 -15.39 9.45
CA GLN A 485 -13.42 -14.38 9.15
C GLN A 485 -14.62 -15.04 8.44
N ASN A 486 -15.82 -14.69 8.88
CA ASN A 486 -17.05 -15.20 8.30
C ASN A 486 -18.08 -14.07 8.22
N ARG A 487 -18.29 -13.52 7.02
CA ARG A 487 -19.26 -12.45 6.78
C ARG A 487 -20.73 -12.91 6.81
N LEU A 488 -21.00 -14.21 6.86
CA LEU A 488 -22.34 -14.76 7.10
C LEU A 488 -22.71 -14.80 8.59
N ALA A 489 -21.71 -14.73 9.47
CA ALA A 489 -21.96 -14.70 10.92
C ALA A 489 -22.42 -13.30 11.37
N PRO A 490 -23.24 -13.21 12.43
CA PRO A 490 -23.58 -11.93 13.03
C PRO A 490 -22.32 -11.18 13.47
N VAL A 491 -22.32 -9.86 13.30
CA VAL A 491 -21.23 -9.01 13.81
C VAL A 491 -21.29 -9.02 15.33
N HIS A 492 -20.26 -9.56 15.97
CA HIS A 492 -20.12 -9.54 17.42
C HIS A 492 -19.44 -8.25 17.87
N GLU A 493 -19.95 -7.64 18.95
CA GLU A 493 -19.38 -6.43 19.53
C GLU A 493 -17.95 -6.66 20.03
N SER A 494 -17.03 -5.80 19.61
CA SER A 494 -15.85 -5.48 20.40
C SER A 494 -15.62 -3.98 20.27
N ALA A 495 -16.18 -3.24 21.21
CA ALA A 495 -16.01 -1.80 21.28
C ALA A 495 -15.72 -1.41 22.73
N ALA A 496 -14.47 -1.57 23.14
CA ALA A 496 -13.93 -0.83 24.26
C ALA A 496 -12.68 -0.12 23.77
N LEU A 497 -12.72 1.21 23.70
CA LEU A 497 -11.50 2.02 23.67
C LEU A 497 -10.95 1.98 25.09
N THR A 498 -9.81 1.31 25.31
CA THR A 498 -9.33 0.97 26.66
C THR A 498 -8.46 2.04 27.32
N THR A 499 -8.23 3.18 26.68
CA THR A 499 -7.30 4.20 27.22
C THR A 499 -7.79 5.60 26.96
N ASP A 500 -8.04 6.34 28.05
CA ASP A 500 -8.07 7.79 28.03
C ASP A 500 -6.64 8.32 27.76
N PRO A 501 -6.48 9.43 27.04
CA PRO A 501 -5.16 10.04 26.84
C PRO A 501 -4.57 10.49 28.19
N ASP A 502 -3.29 10.20 28.42
CA ASP A 502 -2.58 10.59 29.64
C ASP A 502 -2.59 12.11 29.82
N THR A 503 -3.35 12.59 30.80
CA THR A 503 -3.33 13.99 31.27
C THR A 503 -2.19 14.23 32.25
N GLU A 504 -0.93 14.08 31.83
CA GLU A 504 0.18 14.60 32.63
C GLU A 504 0.34 16.10 32.42
N ALA A 505 -0.28 16.87 33.31
CA ALA A 505 -0.07 18.32 33.44
C ALA A 505 1.27 18.60 34.16
N ALA A 506 2.40 18.29 33.51
CA ALA A 506 3.67 18.90 33.91
C ALA A 506 3.57 20.43 33.71
N ALA A 507 4.09 21.20 34.65
CA ALA A 507 4.15 22.66 34.51
C ALA A 507 4.88 23.03 33.21
N LEU A 508 4.25 23.78 32.31
CA LEU A 508 4.75 24.10 30.95
C LEU A 508 6.24 24.48 30.93
N THR A 509 6.69 25.27 31.91
CA THR A 509 8.09 25.66 32.05
C THR A 509 9.03 24.46 32.28
N GLN A 510 8.67 23.51 33.14
CA GLN A 510 9.47 22.32 33.41
C GLN A 510 9.50 21.36 32.21
N ALA A 511 8.36 21.22 31.51
CA ALA A 511 8.29 20.41 30.30
C ALA A 511 9.21 20.96 29.19
N VAL A 512 9.23 22.29 28.99
CA VAL A 512 10.12 22.94 27.99
C VAL A 512 11.59 22.91 28.41
N LEU A 513 11.90 23.05 29.70
CA LEU A 513 13.27 22.89 30.21
C LEU A 513 13.78 21.45 30.02
N GLY A 514 12.92 20.44 30.26
CA GLY A 514 13.25 19.04 29.99
C GLY A 514 13.57 18.76 28.52
N ILE A 515 12.90 19.44 27.57
CA ILE A 515 13.25 19.38 26.15
C ILE A 515 14.66 19.96 25.91
N ALA A 516 14.98 21.10 26.55
CA ALA A 516 16.28 21.74 26.39
C ALA A 516 17.44 20.93 27.05
N GLU A 517 17.15 20.15 28.10
CA GLU A 517 18.12 19.31 28.81
C GLU A 517 18.33 17.93 28.17
N ALA A 518 17.38 17.45 27.36
CA ALA A 518 17.45 16.15 26.68
C ALA A 518 18.30 16.16 25.38
N VAL A 519 18.85 17.31 24.98
CA VAL A 519 19.72 17.46 23.81
C VAL A 519 21.17 17.17 24.20
N ASP A 520 21.86 16.31 23.44
CA ASP A 520 23.24 15.90 23.70
C ASP A 520 24.20 17.13 23.64
N PRO A 521 25.22 17.28 24.51
CA PRO A 521 26.04 18.50 24.59
C PRO A 521 26.84 18.86 23.33
N GLY A 522 26.87 17.97 22.34
CA GLY A 522 27.50 18.16 21.02
C GLY A 522 26.54 18.66 19.94
N ASP A 523 25.22 18.57 20.15
CA ASP A 523 24.21 19.11 19.25
C ASP A 523 23.85 20.54 19.70
N THR A 524 24.12 21.51 18.83
CA THR A 524 23.70 22.90 19.05
C THR A 524 22.19 22.93 19.29
N PHE A 525 21.74 23.49 20.42
CA PHE A 525 20.33 23.87 20.62
C PHE A 525 19.88 24.66 19.38
N VAL A 526 19.11 24.01 18.50
CA VAL A 526 18.94 24.55 17.14
C VAL A 526 17.97 25.71 17.20
N GLU A 527 18.52 26.92 17.00
CA GLU A 527 17.73 28.13 16.79
C GLU A 527 17.01 27.97 15.44
N THR A 528 15.66 28.10 15.44
CA THR A 528 14.71 27.94 14.31
C THR A 528 13.96 26.60 14.18
N ALA A 529 12.82 26.68 13.47
CA ALA A 529 11.84 25.64 13.18
C ALA A 529 12.43 24.49 12.33
N VAL A 530 13.30 23.68 12.91
CA VAL A 530 13.78 22.49 12.21
C VAL A 530 12.69 21.44 12.30
N PHE A 531 11.98 21.23 11.18
CA PHE A 531 11.23 19.99 10.98
C PHE A 531 12.23 18.85 11.04
N ALA A 532 11.89 17.79 11.78
CA ALA A 532 12.61 16.54 11.63
C ALA A 532 12.58 16.16 10.14
N ALA A 533 13.76 16.04 9.54
CA ALA A 533 13.86 15.55 8.17
C ALA A 533 13.53 14.05 8.11
N ARG A 534 13.68 13.36 9.25
CA ARG A 534 13.57 11.92 9.43
C ARG A 534 12.58 11.52 10.51
N GLU A 535 12.15 10.27 10.46
CA GLU A 535 11.32 9.59 11.44
C GLU A 535 11.95 9.64 12.83
N ASP A 536 11.11 9.83 13.85
CA ASP A 536 11.52 9.75 15.25
C ASP A 536 11.41 8.31 15.79
N ASP A 537 12.55 7.61 15.86
CA ASP A 537 12.66 6.25 16.39
C ASP A 537 12.33 6.13 17.89
N SER A 538 12.39 7.24 18.65
CA SER A 538 12.21 7.25 20.11
C SER A 538 10.75 7.33 20.55
N ALA A 539 9.84 7.73 19.64
CA ALA A 539 8.42 7.83 19.95
C ALA A 539 7.77 6.43 20.03
N VAL A 540 6.82 6.20 20.95
CA VAL A 540 5.90 5.04 20.88
C VAL A 540 4.89 5.31 19.76
N ALA A 541 4.41 4.27 19.05
CA ALA A 541 3.49 4.41 17.91
C ALA A 541 2.39 5.46 18.18
N ALA A 542 2.37 6.52 17.36
CA ALA A 542 1.61 7.77 17.62
C ALA A 542 0.27 7.84 16.86
N GLY A 543 -0.36 6.70 16.59
CA GLY A 543 -1.72 6.64 16.06
C GLY A 543 -2.78 7.07 17.10
N ALA A 544 -4.06 7.11 16.69
CA ALA A 544 -5.15 7.38 17.62
C ALA A 544 -5.23 6.26 18.69
N PRO A 545 -5.23 6.59 20.00
CA PRO A 545 -5.26 5.59 21.07
C PRO A 545 -6.45 4.65 20.95
N GLY A 546 -6.19 3.34 21.02
CA GLY A 546 -7.20 2.30 20.94
C GLY A 546 -7.81 2.06 19.55
N PHE A 547 -7.48 2.87 18.54
CA PHE A 547 -7.96 2.68 17.18
C PHE A 547 -7.21 1.54 16.47
N ARG A 548 -7.95 0.73 15.71
CA ARG A 548 -7.43 -0.25 14.77
C ARG A 548 -8.28 -0.22 13.51
N ASN A 549 -7.63 -0.29 12.35
CA ASN A 549 -8.34 -0.37 11.07
C ASN A 549 -9.19 -1.65 10.99
N THR A 550 -10.34 -1.51 10.35
CA THR A 550 -11.30 -2.58 10.08
C THR A 550 -10.72 -3.50 9.00
N PRO A 551 -10.58 -4.81 9.26
CA PRO A 551 -10.14 -5.74 8.23
C PRO A 551 -11.18 -5.85 7.11
N ASP A 552 -10.70 -5.78 5.87
CA ASP A 552 -11.49 -6.07 4.67
C ASP A 552 -11.93 -7.54 4.65
N SER A 553 -12.90 -7.85 3.79
CA SER A 553 -13.38 -9.22 3.61
C SER A 553 -12.32 -10.06 2.88
N ASP A 554 -11.92 -11.20 3.46
CA ASP A 554 -10.94 -12.13 2.87
C ASP A 554 -11.64 -13.04 1.85
N PRO A 555 -11.40 -12.89 0.54
CA PRO A 555 -12.06 -13.71 -0.47
C PRO A 555 -11.47 -15.12 -0.60
N SER A 556 -10.37 -15.46 0.09
CA SER A 556 -9.87 -16.84 0.10
C SER A 556 -10.82 -17.77 0.87
N LEU A 557 -11.60 -17.22 1.80
CA LEU A 557 -12.49 -18.00 2.65
C LEU A 557 -13.82 -18.35 1.95
N PRO A 558 -14.24 -19.63 1.92
CA PRO A 558 -15.47 -20.05 1.26
C PRO A 558 -16.72 -19.29 1.73
N ALA A 559 -16.86 -19.07 3.05
CA ALA A 559 -18.02 -18.39 3.62
C ALA A 559 -18.15 -16.94 3.13
N ASN A 560 -17.03 -16.25 2.89
CA ASN A 560 -17.03 -14.89 2.37
C ASN A 560 -17.36 -14.88 0.87
N ARG A 561 -16.92 -15.88 0.10
CA ARG A 561 -17.33 -16.07 -1.31
C ARG A 561 -18.84 -16.31 -1.42
N GLU A 562 -19.41 -17.13 -0.54
CA GLU A 562 -20.86 -17.36 -0.49
C GLU A 562 -21.63 -16.07 -0.15
N TRP A 563 -21.18 -15.33 0.87
CA TRP A 563 -21.72 -14.02 1.23
C TRP A 563 -21.72 -13.04 0.05
N ALA A 564 -20.60 -12.96 -0.66
CA ALA A 564 -20.45 -12.12 -1.85
C ALA A 564 -21.41 -12.51 -2.98
N ARG A 565 -21.56 -13.81 -3.28
CA ARG A 565 -22.54 -14.26 -4.28
C ARG A 565 -23.96 -13.86 -3.92
N GLY A 566 -24.30 -13.92 -2.64
CA GLY A 566 -25.59 -13.44 -2.14
C GLY A 566 -25.81 -11.97 -2.46
N ILE A 567 -24.78 -11.12 -2.35
CA ILE A 567 -24.84 -9.70 -2.72
C ILE A 567 -25.02 -9.55 -4.23
N LEU A 568 -24.16 -10.19 -5.03
CA LEU A 568 -24.18 -10.09 -6.49
C LEU A 568 -25.55 -10.44 -7.07
N ALA A 569 -26.19 -11.49 -6.56
CA ALA A 569 -27.51 -11.93 -6.98
C ALA A 569 -28.64 -10.90 -6.70
N ARG A 570 -28.44 -9.96 -5.76
CA ARG A 570 -29.46 -8.95 -5.40
C ARG A 570 -29.28 -7.62 -6.14
N ILE A 571 -28.09 -7.34 -6.70
CA ILE A 571 -27.75 -6.06 -7.34
C ILE A 571 -28.81 -5.64 -8.37
N GLY A 572 -29.12 -6.51 -9.34
CA GLY A 572 -30.03 -6.19 -10.45
C GLY A 572 -31.47 -5.86 -10.04
N GLY A 573 -31.90 -6.27 -8.83
CA GLY A 573 -33.24 -6.02 -8.29
C GLY A 573 -33.28 -5.18 -7.02
N SER A 574 -32.16 -4.56 -6.63
CA SER A 574 -32.07 -3.87 -5.35
C SER A 574 -32.96 -2.62 -5.30
N THR A 575 -33.77 -2.54 -4.23
CA THR A 575 -34.63 -1.39 -3.89
C THR A 575 -34.18 -0.69 -2.60
N ALA A 576 -32.99 -1.06 -2.10
CA ALA A 576 -32.43 -0.50 -0.87
C ALA A 576 -32.40 1.04 -0.93
N GLY A 577 -32.81 1.70 0.16
CA GLY A 577 -32.84 3.16 0.26
C GLY A 577 -34.01 3.88 -0.45
N GLU A 578 -34.72 3.27 -1.41
CA GLU A 578 -35.75 3.96 -2.22
C GLU A 578 -36.88 4.58 -1.40
N GLY A 579 -37.37 3.86 -0.39
CA GLY A 579 -38.44 4.34 0.48
C GLY A 579 -38.04 5.60 1.26
N LEU A 580 -36.80 5.63 1.76
CA LEU A 580 -36.29 6.76 2.53
C LEU A 580 -36.02 7.96 1.63
N VAL A 581 -35.44 7.77 0.44
CA VAL A 581 -35.30 8.84 -0.58
C VAL A 581 -36.64 9.49 -0.88
N ARG A 582 -37.68 8.70 -1.14
CA ARG A 582 -39.03 9.22 -1.41
C ARG A 582 -39.60 10.04 -0.25
N SER A 583 -39.37 9.60 0.98
CA SER A 583 -39.87 10.30 2.18
C SER A 583 -39.07 11.55 2.55
N ALA A 584 -37.85 11.68 2.02
CA ALA A 584 -36.93 12.78 2.30
C ALA A 584 -36.92 13.87 1.23
N LEU A 585 -37.77 13.74 0.20
CA LEU A 585 -37.91 14.72 -0.88
C LEU A 585 -38.51 16.02 -0.33
N VAL A 586 -37.75 17.10 -0.42
CA VAL A 586 -38.19 18.45 -0.06
C VAL A 586 -38.36 19.27 -1.34
N THR A 587 -39.55 19.86 -1.50
CA THR A 587 -39.90 20.67 -2.68
C THR A 587 -40.35 22.09 -2.34
N ASP A 588 -40.46 22.41 -1.05
CA ASP A 588 -40.94 23.69 -0.54
C ASP A 588 -39.85 24.37 0.32
N PRO A 589 -39.47 25.63 0.03
CA PRO A 589 -38.52 26.38 0.86
C PRO A 589 -38.92 26.46 2.34
N ALA A 590 -40.22 26.58 2.64
CA ALA A 590 -40.68 26.67 4.04
C ALA A 590 -40.55 25.34 4.80
N GLU A 591 -40.46 24.21 4.10
CA GLU A 591 -40.10 22.93 4.70
C GLU A 591 -38.60 22.84 4.98
N LEU A 592 -37.76 23.31 4.05
CA LEU A 592 -36.32 23.38 4.22
C LEU A 592 -35.94 24.21 5.46
N ASP A 593 -36.52 25.40 5.64
CA ASP A 593 -36.29 26.26 6.80
C ASP A 593 -36.67 25.58 8.12
N ARG A 594 -37.79 24.83 8.13
CA ARG A 594 -38.21 24.05 9.31
C ARG A 594 -37.24 22.92 9.64
N ILE A 595 -36.65 22.28 8.64
CA ILE A 595 -35.63 21.24 8.82
C ILE A 595 -34.36 21.86 9.42
N VAL A 596 -33.87 22.95 8.84
CA VAL A 596 -32.68 23.68 9.31
C VAL A 596 -32.87 24.13 10.76
N ALA A 597 -34.00 24.74 11.09
CA ALA A 597 -34.32 25.17 12.45
C ALA A 597 -34.36 24.00 13.45
N ARG A 598 -34.98 22.87 13.07
CA ARG A 598 -35.06 21.67 13.91
C ARG A 598 -33.68 21.09 14.22
N VAL A 599 -32.83 20.95 13.19
CA VAL A 599 -31.46 20.46 13.34
C VAL A 599 -30.64 21.37 14.27
N ARG A 600 -30.75 22.68 14.10
CA ARG A 600 -30.04 23.67 14.92
C ARG A 600 -30.46 23.67 16.39
N VAL A 601 -31.71 23.31 16.68
CA VAL A 601 -32.21 23.12 18.06
C VAL A 601 -31.63 21.84 18.66
N ALA A 602 -31.71 20.71 17.94
CA ALA A 602 -31.17 19.43 18.42
C ALA A 602 -29.65 19.46 18.63
N ALA A 603 -28.93 20.20 17.78
CA ALA A 603 -27.49 20.38 17.89
C ALA A 603 -27.03 21.03 19.19
N ALA A 604 -27.86 21.86 19.82
CA ALA A 604 -27.50 22.52 21.08
C ALA A 604 -27.32 21.51 22.22
N ASP A 605 -28.25 20.55 22.34
CA ASP A 605 -28.14 19.45 23.31
C ASP A 605 -26.93 18.57 22.97
N TRP A 606 -26.81 18.17 21.70
CA TRP A 606 -25.73 17.29 21.24
C TRP A 606 -24.33 17.86 21.47
N GLY A 607 -24.09 19.10 21.05
CA GLY A 607 -22.80 19.79 21.20
C GLY A 607 -22.41 20.09 22.64
N SER A 608 -23.37 20.08 23.58
CA SER A 608 -23.12 20.25 25.02
C SER A 608 -22.66 18.97 25.73
N ARG A 609 -22.85 17.80 25.11
CA ARG A 609 -22.40 16.51 25.66
C ARG A 609 -20.89 16.40 25.63
N PRO A 610 -20.24 15.76 26.61
CA PRO A 610 -18.82 15.46 26.57
C PRO A 610 -18.43 14.70 25.28
N ALA A 611 -17.25 14.97 24.72
CA ALA A 611 -16.81 14.33 23.48
C ALA A 611 -16.69 12.81 23.60
N ALA A 612 -16.37 12.29 24.79
CA ALA A 612 -16.38 10.86 25.07
C ALA A 612 -17.76 10.22 24.87
N GLU A 613 -18.83 10.85 25.34
CA GLU A 613 -20.20 10.35 25.17
C GLU A 613 -20.63 10.34 23.70
N ARG A 614 -20.27 11.38 22.95
CA ARG A 614 -20.48 11.42 21.50
C ARG A 614 -19.70 10.28 20.81
N GLY A 615 -18.46 10.06 21.23
CA GLY A 615 -17.61 8.96 20.75
C GLY A 615 -18.25 7.59 20.91
N GLU A 616 -18.91 7.30 22.04
CA GLU A 616 -19.62 6.04 22.26
C GLU A 616 -20.78 5.82 21.26
N VAL A 617 -21.47 6.88 20.85
CA VAL A 617 -22.49 6.79 19.79
C VAL A 617 -21.86 6.45 18.44
N LEU A 618 -20.71 7.04 18.14
CA LEU A 618 -19.96 6.76 16.91
C LEU A 618 -19.43 5.32 16.87
N LEU A 619 -19.00 4.76 18.01
CA LEU A 619 -18.61 3.34 18.07
C LEU A 619 -19.79 2.41 17.79
N ARG A 620 -21.00 2.73 18.27
CA ARG A 620 -22.21 2.00 17.88
C ARG A 620 -22.52 2.15 16.39
N ALA A 621 -22.31 3.34 15.82
CA ALA A 621 -22.45 3.57 14.39
C ALA A 621 -21.49 2.68 13.58
N ALA A 622 -20.24 2.54 14.03
CA ALA A 622 -19.27 1.62 13.41
C ALA A 622 -19.80 0.18 13.39
N THR A 623 -20.36 -0.32 14.50
CA THR A 623 -20.93 -1.67 14.58
C THR A 623 -22.13 -1.87 13.64
N VAL A 624 -23.02 -0.87 13.54
CA VAL A 624 -24.20 -0.96 12.65
C VAL A 624 -23.81 -0.85 11.17
N LEU A 625 -22.84 0.00 10.83
CA LEU A 625 -22.31 0.07 9.46
C LEU A 625 -21.68 -1.26 9.06
N GLU A 626 -20.89 -1.87 9.95
CA GLU A 626 -20.28 -3.19 9.71
C GLU A 626 -21.32 -4.30 9.56
N SER A 627 -22.39 -4.30 10.38
CA SER A 627 -23.46 -5.31 10.26
C SER A 627 -24.31 -5.16 9.00
N ARG A 628 -24.35 -3.96 8.43
CA ARG A 628 -25.02 -3.65 7.15
C ARG A 628 -24.08 -3.68 5.95
N ARG A 629 -22.84 -4.16 6.07
CA ARG A 629 -21.84 -4.22 4.98
C ARG A 629 -22.41 -4.78 3.66
N ALA A 630 -23.15 -5.89 3.73
CA ALA A 630 -23.75 -6.50 2.54
C ALA A 630 -24.77 -5.58 1.84
N GLU A 631 -25.63 -4.90 2.61
CA GLU A 631 -26.64 -3.97 2.11
C GLU A 631 -25.99 -2.71 1.52
N LEU A 632 -24.94 -2.20 2.16
CA LEU A 632 -24.16 -1.04 1.70
C LEU A 632 -23.46 -1.33 0.37
N ILE A 633 -22.82 -2.50 0.22
CA ILE A 633 -22.18 -2.91 -1.03
C ILE A 633 -23.24 -3.11 -2.12
N GLU A 634 -24.35 -3.77 -1.81
CA GLU A 634 -25.46 -4.00 -2.74
C GLU A 634 -26.00 -2.69 -3.32
N VAL A 635 -26.34 -1.72 -2.46
CA VAL A 635 -26.91 -0.44 -2.92
C VAL A 635 -25.90 0.37 -3.72
N ALA A 636 -24.63 0.41 -3.30
CA ALA A 636 -23.58 1.12 -4.02
C ALA A 636 -23.35 0.51 -5.41
N ALA A 637 -23.32 -0.82 -5.52
CA ALA A 637 -23.20 -1.53 -6.79
C ALA A 637 -24.40 -1.27 -7.70
N ALA A 638 -25.61 -1.39 -7.18
CA ALA A 638 -26.85 -1.22 -7.95
C ALA A 638 -27.08 0.24 -8.40
N GLU A 639 -26.67 1.22 -7.60
CA GLU A 639 -26.89 2.64 -7.88
C GLU A 639 -25.75 3.27 -8.68
N THR A 640 -24.50 3.07 -8.24
CA THR A 640 -23.34 3.79 -8.79
C THR A 640 -22.48 2.92 -9.71
N GLY A 641 -22.72 1.61 -9.76
CA GLY A 641 -21.90 0.68 -10.53
C GLY A 641 -20.61 0.26 -9.84
N LYS A 642 -20.45 0.54 -8.53
CA LYS A 642 -19.28 0.12 -7.76
C LYS A 642 -19.16 -1.41 -7.76
N ILE A 643 -17.97 -1.94 -8.05
CA ILE A 643 -17.74 -3.39 -7.98
C ILE A 643 -17.59 -3.84 -6.53
N LEU A 644 -17.84 -5.14 -6.29
CA LEU A 644 -17.84 -5.73 -4.95
C LEU A 644 -16.55 -5.43 -4.15
N SER A 645 -15.37 -5.64 -4.76
CA SER A 645 -14.09 -5.44 -4.08
C SER A 645 -13.86 -3.98 -3.67
N GLU A 646 -14.29 -3.02 -4.49
CA GLU A 646 -14.18 -1.60 -4.15
C GLU A 646 -15.22 -1.19 -3.11
N GLY A 647 -16.45 -1.68 -3.22
CA GLY A 647 -17.49 -1.45 -2.21
C GLY A 647 -17.11 -2.00 -0.84
N ASP A 648 -16.47 -3.17 -0.78
CA ASP A 648 -16.02 -3.78 0.48
C ASP A 648 -14.97 -2.92 1.19
N THR A 649 -13.96 -2.44 0.47
CA THR A 649 -12.95 -1.52 1.03
C THR A 649 -13.57 -0.21 1.52
N GLU A 650 -14.61 0.26 0.82
CA GLU A 650 -15.29 1.52 1.15
C GLU A 650 -16.14 1.41 2.43
N VAL A 651 -16.76 0.24 2.67
CA VAL A 651 -17.42 -0.01 3.96
C VAL A 651 -16.40 -0.01 5.10
N SER A 652 -15.23 -0.65 4.92
CA SER A 652 -14.17 -0.63 5.92
C SER A 652 -13.70 0.79 6.23
N GLU A 653 -13.54 1.63 5.21
CA GLU A 653 -13.20 3.05 5.37
C GLU A 653 -14.30 3.83 6.14
N ALA A 654 -15.58 3.57 5.87
CA ALA A 654 -16.72 4.17 6.60
C ALA A 654 -16.73 3.78 8.08
N VAL A 655 -16.49 2.50 8.39
CA VAL A 655 -16.38 1.98 9.76
C VAL A 655 -15.15 2.57 10.46
N ASP A 656 -14.04 2.72 9.74
CA ASP A 656 -12.82 3.33 10.25
C ASP A 656 -13.02 4.80 10.58
N PHE A 657 -13.72 5.59 9.76
CA PHE A 657 -14.05 6.98 10.11
C PHE A 657 -14.84 7.05 11.42
N ALA A 658 -15.82 6.17 11.63
CA ALA A 658 -16.60 6.14 12.86
C ALA A 658 -15.72 5.86 14.09
N ARG A 659 -14.87 4.84 14.03
CA ARG A 659 -13.96 4.46 15.13
C ARG A 659 -12.86 5.51 15.35
N TYR A 660 -12.26 6.00 14.28
CA TYR A 660 -11.18 6.97 14.33
C TYR A 660 -11.67 8.30 14.90
N TYR A 661 -12.79 8.83 14.40
CA TYR A 661 -13.36 10.08 14.92
C TYR A 661 -13.92 9.93 16.33
N ALA A 662 -14.41 8.75 16.74
CA ALA A 662 -14.71 8.50 18.14
C ALA A 662 -13.47 8.61 19.05
N ALA A 663 -12.32 8.10 18.60
CA ALA A 663 -11.06 8.22 19.33
C ALA A 663 -10.50 9.66 19.31
N ARG A 664 -10.59 10.37 18.18
CA ARG A 664 -10.12 11.76 18.03
C ARG A 664 -11.02 12.79 18.71
N ALA A 665 -12.34 12.56 18.81
CA ALA A 665 -13.26 13.52 19.42
C ALA A 665 -12.86 13.88 20.85
N ARG A 666 -12.34 12.92 21.62
CA ARG A 666 -11.84 13.13 22.99
C ARG A 666 -10.77 14.21 23.09
N GLU A 667 -9.98 14.44 22.03
CA GLU A 667 -8.95 15.48 22.01
C GLU A 667 -9.54 16.89 21.96
N LEU A 668 -10.79 17.07 21.49
CA LEU A 668 -11.46 18.36 21.42
C LEU A 668 -11.65 18.99 22.81
N ASP A 669 -11.89 18.16 23.82
CA ASP A 669 -12.11 18.59 25.21
C ASP A 669 -10.78 18.74 25.99
N ALA A 670 -9.65 18.36 25.39
CA ALA A 670 -8.37 18.19 26.07
C ALA A 670 -7.26 19.15 25.59
N VAL A 671 -7.56 20.14 24.74
CA VAL A 671 -6.55 21.11 24.27
C VAL A 671 -6.22 22.12 25.38
N PRO A 672 -4.98 22.17 25.90
CA PRO A 672 -4.65 23.11 26.97
C PRO A 672 -4.66 24.56 26.45
N GLY A 673 -5.32 25.45 27.20
CA GLY A 673 -5.37 26.89 26.90
C GLY A 673 -6.44 27.31 25.89
N ALA A 674 -7.19 26.36 25.31
CA ALA A 674 -8.31 26.67 24.44
C ALA A 674 -9.48 25.70 24.66
N ALA A 675 -10.70 26.16 24.46
CA ALA A 675 -11.90 25.31 24.49
C ALA A 675 -12.55 25.28 23.12
N PHE A 676 -12.95 24.08 22.69
CA PHE A 676 -13.64 23.89 21.43
C PHE A 676 -15.10 24.38 21.51
N VAL A 677 -15.56 25.02 20.44
CA VAL A 677 -16.93 25.50 20.25
C VAL A 677 -17.49 24.87 18.98
N PRO A 678 -18.38 23.87 19.08
CA PRO A 678 -18.96 23.20 17.93
C PRO A 678 -19.70 24.16 16.98
N SER A 679 -19.60 23.91 15.67
CA SER A 679 -20.54 24.49 14.69
C SER A 679 -21.94 23.95 14.98
N ARG A 680 -23.00 24.77 15.06
CA ARG A 680 -24.34 24.26 15.40
C ARG A 680 -24.95 23.47 14.26
N LEU A 681 -24.76 23.89 13.02
CA LEU A 681 -25.27 23.18 11.85
C LEU A 681 -24.21 23.09 10.75
N THR A 682 -23.93 21.86 10.35
CA THR A 682 -23.06 21.52 9.22
C THR A 682 -23.89 20.88 8.11
N VAL A 683 -23.76 21.39 6.89
CA VAL A 683 -24.28 20.71 5.69
C VAL A 683 -23.19 19.80 5.14
N VAL A 684 -23.53 18.54 4.88
CA VAL A 684 -22.62 17.57 4.24
C VAL A 684 -23.12 17.29 2.82
N ALA A 685 -22.29 17.64 1.83
CA ALA A 685 -22.53 17.48 0.41
C ALA A 685 -21.45 16.56 -0.21
N PRO A 686 -21.62 15.22 -0.14
CA PRO A 686 -20.66 14.24 -0.63
C PRO A 686 -20.72 14.07 -2.17
N PRO A 687 -19.77 13.33 -2.77
CA PRO A 687 -19.80 12.98 -4.17
C PRO A 687 -20.50 11.63 -4.39
N TRP A 688 -20.55 11.16 -5.63
CA TRP A 688 -21.14 9.87 -6.01
C TRP A 688 -20.12 8.72 -6.16
N ASN A 689 -18.82 9.02 -6.32
CA ASN A 689 -17.80 8.04 -6.69
C ASN A 689 -17.28 7.21 -5.51
N PHE A 690 -17.38 7.76 -4.30
CA PHE A 690 -17.30 7.04 -3.04
C PHE A 690 -18.62 7.27 -2.30
N PRO A 691 -19.69 6.55 -2.68
CA PRO A 691 -21.04 6.78 -2.19
C PRO A 691 -21.30 6.26 -0.76
N LEU A 692 -20.32 5.59 -0.14
CA LEU A 692 -20.36 5.02 1.21
C LEU A 692 -19.41 5.73 2.18
N SER A 693 -18.10 5.78 1.87
CA SER A 693 -17.09 6.20 2.86
C SER A 693 -17.04 7.70 3.05
N ILE A 694 -16.98 8.48 1.98
CA ILE A 694 -16.97 9.95 2.04
C ILE A 694 -18.25 10.52 2.68
N PRO A 695 -19.48 10.10 2.28
CA PRO A 695 -20.69 10.54 2.96
C PRO A 695 -20.70 10.16 4.44
N ALA A 696 -20.38 8.91 4.78
CA ALA A 696 -20.32 8.49 6.18
C ALA A 696 -19.29 9.31 6.96
N GLY A 697 -18.08 9.47 6.41
CA GLY A 697 -16.97 10.20 7.02
C GLY A 697 -17.32 11.66 7.31
N GLY A 698 -17.92 12.38 6.34
CA GLY A 698 -18.34 13.77 6.53
C GLY A 698 -19.42 13.93 7.61
N VAL A 699 -20.45 13.05 7.60
CA VAL A 699 -21.51 13.05 8.61
C VAL A 699 -20.95 12.71 10.00
N LEU A 700 -20.14 11.65 10.10
CA LEU A 700 -19.54 11.20 11.36
C LEU A 700 -18.57 12.24 11.92
N ALA A 701 -17.78 12.91 11.09
CA ALA A 701 -16.88 13.98 11.51
C ALA A 701 -17.65 15.17 12.10
N ALA A 702 -18.72 15.62 11.43
CA ALA A 702 -19.57 16.70 11.91
C ALA A 702 -20.24 16.35 13.26
N LEU A 703 -20.77 15.12 13.39
CA LEU A 703 -21.35 14.63 14.63
C LEU A 703 -20.31 14.49 15.75
N ALA A 704 -19.11 13.99 15.45
CA ALA A 704 -17.99 13.89 16.40
C ALA A 704 -17.61 15.27 16.97
N ALA A 705 -17.55 16.27 16.09
CA ALA A 705 -17.32 17.67 16.44
C ALA A 705 -18.53 18.32 17.16
N GLY A 706 -19.66 17.62 17.33
CA GLY A 706 -20.81 18.14 18.08
C GLY A 706 -21.80 18.96 17.27
N SER A 707 -21.75 18.89 15.93
CA SER A 707 -22.69 19.58 15.04
C SER A 707 -23.97 18.79 14.78
N GLY A 708 -25.08 19.49 14.55
CA GLY A 708 -26.23 18.92 13.83
C GLY A 708 -25.95 18.88 12.33
N VAL A 709 -26.53 17.90 11.63
CA VAL A 709 -26.18 17.61 10.24
C VAL A 709 -27.41 17.67 9.34
N VAL A 710 -27.31 18.48 8.28
CA VAL A 710 -28.17 18.35 7.10
C VAL A 710 -27.38 17.62 6.03
N PHE A 711 -27.82 16.41 5.70
CA PHE A 711 -27.14 15.52 4.77
C PHE A 711 -27.81 15.59 3.40
N LYS A 712 -27.16 16.27 2.44
CA LYS A 712 -27.65 16.47 1.06
C LYS A 712 -26.81 15.65 0.09
N PRO A 713 -27.26 14.45 -0.34
CA PRO A 713 -26.46 13.55 -1.18
C PRO A 713 -26.28 14.04 -2.62
N ALA A 714 -25.31 13.48 -3.33
CA ALA A 714 -25.25 13.58 -4.79
C ALA A 714 -26.47 12.90 -5.43
N PRO A 715 -27.07 13.47 -6.51
CA PRO A 715 -28.25 12.90 -7.15
C PRO A 715 -28.08 11.45 -7.62
N GLN A 716 -26.85 11.07 -7.98
CA GLN A 716 -26.48 9.75 -8.47
C GLN A 716 -26.26 8.72 -7.35
N ALA A 717 -26.21 9.12 -6.07
CA ALA A 717 -25.88 8.25 -4.92
C ALA A 717 -26.88 8.40 -3.75
N ARG A 718 -28.14 8.73 -4.06
CA ARG A 718 -29.17 9.05 -3.06
C ARG A 718 -29.57 7.83 -2.23
N ARG A 719 -29.65 6.66 -2.85
CA ARG A 719 -30.00 5.41 -2.16
C ARG A 719 -28.88 4.95 -1.24
N SER A 720 -27.62 5.03 -1.67
CA SER A 720 -26.47 4.76 -0.79
C SER A 720 -26.48 5.66 0.44
N ALA A 721 -26.66 6.97 0.26
CA ALA A 721 -26.76 7.92 1.38
C ALA A 721 -27.97 7.64 2.30
N ALA A 722 -29.09 7.21 1.75
CA ALA A 722 -30.25 6.81 2.52
C ALA A 722 -29.97 5.57 3.39
N VAL A 723 -29.30 4.54 2.86
CA VAL A 723 -28.92 3.35 3.64
C VAL A 723 -27.95 3.70 4.77
N ILE A 724 -26.97 4.58 4.53
CA ILE A 724 -26.07 5.10 5.58
C ILE A 724 -26.88 5.83 6.66
N THR A 725 -27.78 6.72 6.26
CA THR A 725 -28.63 7.47 7.19
C THR A 725 -29.45 6.54 8.08
N ALA A 726 -30.07 5.51 7.49
CA ALA A 726 -30.82 4.50 8.23
C ALA A 726 -29.92 3.75 9.24
N ALA A 727 -28.71 3.36 8.83
CA ALA A 727 -27.72 2.73 9.72
C ALA A 727 -27.34 3.65 10.90
N LEU A 728 -27.12 4.94 10.64
CA LEU A 728 -26.77 5.92 11.67
C LEU A 728 -27.93 6.18 12.65
N TRP A 729 -29.17 6.23 12.17
CA TRP A 729 -30.34 6.33 13.04
C TRP A 729 -30.52 5.08 13.92
N ASP A 730 -30.31 3.89 13.36
CA ASP A 730 -30.38 2.63 14.11
C ASP A 730 -29.27 2.52 15.18
N ALA A 731 -28.12 3.17 14.96
CA ALA A 731 -27.05 3.29 15.96
C ALA A 731 -27.40 4.23 17.14
N GLY A 732 -28.52 4.95 17.05
CA GLY A 732 -29.04 5.86 18.07
C GLY A 732 -28.75 7.34 17.81
N ILE A 733 -28.34 7.73 16.60
CA ILE A 733 -28.24 9.14 16.22
C ILE A 733 -29.67 9.70 16.03
N PRO A 734 -30.07 10.78 16.74
CA PRO A 734 -31.42 11.31 16.62
C PRO A 734 -31.75 11.81 15.21
N ARG A 735 -32.97 11.53 14.72
CA ARG A 735 -33.47 12.02 13.41
C ARG A 735 -33.58 13.54 13.34
N ASP A 736 -33.79 14.17 14.49
CA ASP A 736 -33.81 15.63 14.58
C ASP A 736 -32.41 16.23 14.57
N LEU A 737 -31.36 15.44 14.83
CA LEU A 737 -29.96 15.85 14.77
C LEU A 737 -29.34 15.60 13.39
N LEU A 738 -29.66 14.45 12.76
CA LEU A 738 -29.24 14.08 11.42
C LEU A 738 -30.46 14.06 10.48
N ALA A 739 -30.62 15.10 9.68
CA ALA A 739 -31.66 15.22 8.67
C ALA A 739 -31.11 14.84 7.29
N PHE A 740 -31.61 13.75 6.71
CA PHE A 740 -31.37 13.42 5.31
C PHE A 740 -32.37 14.16 4.42
N VAL A 741 -31.86 14.88 3.42
CA VAL A 741 -32.65 15.82 2.60
C VAL A 741 -32.35 15.58 1.12
N ASP A 742 -33.34 15.09 0.38
CA ASP A 742 -33.29 15.03 -1.09
C ASP A 742 -33.94 16.29 -1.67
N ILE A 743 -33.14 17.11 -2.37
CA ILE A 743 -33.57 18.38 -2.96
C ILE A 743 -33.01 18.55 -4.36
N SER A 744 -33.75 19.27 -5.21
CA SER A 744 -33.25 19.69 -6.51
C SER A 744 -32.04 20.62 -6.38
N GLU A 745 -31.06 20.48 -7.27
CA GLU A 745 -29.83 21.27 -7.27
C GLU A 745 -30.01 22.73 -7.75
N GLY A 746 -31.24 23.13 -8.10
CA GLY A 746 -31.60 24.50 -8.43
C GLY A 746 -31.78 25.39 -7.20
N ASP A 747 -32.86 26.17 -7.17
CA ASP A 747 -33.08 27.22 -6.15
C ASP A 747 -33.00 26.69 -4.71
N LEU A 748 -33.64 25.56 -4.39
CA LEU A 748 -33.57 24.97 -3.03
C LEU A 748 -32.16 24.53 -2.61
N GLY A 749 -31.36 24.03 -3.54
CA GLY A 749 -29.97 23.66 -3.29
C GLY A 749 -29.13 24.89 -2.94
N ARG A 750 -29.34 25.98 -3.68
CA ARG A 750 -28.72 27.29 -3.38
C ARG A 750 -29.20 27.83 -2.04
N ASP A 751 -30.50 27.78 -1.77
CA ASP A 751 -31.10 28.29 -0.53
C ASP A 751 -30.52 27.56 0.69
N LEU A 752 -30.37 26.23 0.64
CA LEU A 752 -29.71 25.46 1.71
C LEU A 752 -28.26 25.90 1.90
N ILE A 753 -27.46 25.95 0.85
CA ILE A 753 -26.02 26.23 0.96
C ILE A 753 -25.75 27.67 1.41
N ALA A 754 -26.55 28.63 0.94
CA ALA A 754 -26.43 30.04 1.29
C ALA A 754 -27.18 30.42 2.58
N HIS A 755 -27.87 29.47 3.22
CA HIS A 755 -28.71 29.74 4.38
C HIS A 755 -27.89 30.39 5.53
N PRO A 756 -28.39 31.47 6.18
CA PRO A 756 -27.63 32.19 7.21
C PRO A 756 -27.34 31.36 8.47
N ASP A 757 -28.23 30.41 8.82
CA ASP A 757 -28.02 29.49 9.95
C ASP A 757 -27.10 28.29 9.65
N VAL A 758 -26.59 28.15 8.42
CA VAL A 758 -25.55 27.17 8.09
C VAL A 758 -24.21 27.74 8.54
N ASP A 759 -23.64 27.12 9.57
CA ASP A 759 -22.35 27.54 10.13
C ASP A 759 -21.18 26.97 9.31
N ARG A 760 -21.39 25.85 8.59
CA ARG A 760 -20.35 25.17 7.83
C ARG A 760 -20.89 24.27 6.73
N VAL A 761 -20.12 24.13 5.65
CA VAL A 761 -20.33 23.12 4.60
C VAL A 761 -19.10 22.23 4.50
N ILE A 762 -19.32 20.91 4.52
CA ILE A 762 -18.34 19.91 4.11
C ILE A 762 -18.73 19.45 2.71
N LEU A 763 -17.91 19.79 1.72
CA LEU A 763 -18.06 19.39 0.33
C LEU A 763 -17.00 18.35 -0.02
N THR A 764 -17.37 17.38 -0.82
CA THR A 764 -16.40 16.67 -1.64
C THR A 764 -16.91 16.59 -3.06
N GLY A 765 -16.15 17.11 -4.01
CA GLY A 765 -16.64 17.30 -5.37
C GLY A 765 -15.67 18.06 -6.27
N SER A 766 -16.19 18.83 -7.22
CA SER A 766 -15.36 19.61 -8.15
C SER A 766 -14.95 20.95 -7.55
N PHE A 767 -13.82 21.50 -8.02
CA PHE A 767 -13.41 22.86 -7.66
C PHE A 767 -14.44 23.89 -8.11
N GLU A 768 -15.05 23.66 -9.26
CA GLU A 768 -16.12 24.48 -9.83
C GLU A 768 -17.36 24.53 -8.93
N THR A 769 -17.71 23.41 -8.26
CA THR A 769 -18.79 23.37 -7.27
C THR A 769 -18.42 24.17 -6.02
N ALA A 770 -17.18 24.10 -5.54
CA ALA A 770 -16.71 24.91 -4.42
C ALA A 770 -16.77 26.42 -4.75
N ALA A 771 -16.35 26.80 -5.96
CA ALA A 771 -16.46 28.15 -6.49
C ALA A 771 -17.92 28.60 -6.59
N LEU A 772 -18.81 27.74 -7.07
CA LEU A 772 -20.24 28.02 -7.16
C LEU A 772 -20.84 28.29 -5.77
N PHE A 773 -20.53 27.47 -4.77
CA PHE A 773 -21.04 27.66 -3.41
C PHE A 773 -20.57 28.99 -2.81
N ARG A 774 -19.29 29.34 -2.99
CA ARG A 774 -18.78 30.65 -2.54
C ARG A 774 -19.34 31.82 -3.35
N SER A 775 -19.74 31.63 -4.61
CA SER A 775 -20.43 32.67 -5.39
C SER A 775 -21.82 33.01 -4.84
N TRP A 776 -22.48 32.07 -4.15
CA TRP A 776 -23.78 32.29 -3.51
C TRP A 776 -23.64 32.97 -2.15
N ARG A 777 -22.58 32.62 -1.41
CA ARG A 777 -22.22 33.22 -0.12
C ARG A 777 -20.70 33.34 -0.02
N HIS A 778 -20.16 34.54 -0.27
CA HIS A 778 -18.72 34.77 -0.38
C HIS A 778 -17.93 34.39 0.89
N ASP A 779 -18.54 34.55 2.07
CA ASP A 779 -17.95 34.26 3.38
C ASP A 779 -18.24 32.82 3.88
N LEU A 780 -18.78 31.94 3.03
CA LEU A 780 -19.19 30.59 3.41
C LEU A 780 -18.02 29.81 4.03
N PRO A 781 -18.14 29.34 5.29
CA PRO A 781 -17.16 28.45 5.89
C PRO A 781 -17.21 27.07 5.23
N LEU A 782 -16.39 26.91 4.19
CA LEU A 782 -16.34 25.74 3.33
C LEU A 782 -15.06 24.94 3.58
N HIS A 783 -15.23 23.67 3.93
CA HIS A 783 -14.20 22.65 3.76
C HIS A 783 -14.55 21.85 2.53
N ALA A 784 -13.74 21.96 1.47
CA ALA A 784 -13.93 21.14 0.29
C ALA A 784 -12.68 20.32 0.01
N GLU A 785 -12.85 19.00 -0.06
CA GLU A 785 -11.90 18.14 -0.76
C GLU A 785 -12.32 18.08 -2.22
N THR A 786 -11.40 18.45 -3.10
CA THR A 786 -11.67 18.57 -4.54
C THR A 786 -10.73 17.66 -5.33
N SER A 787 -10.95 17.56 -6.64
CA SER A 787 -10.29 16.51 -7.42
C SER A 787 -8.77 16.71 -7.57
N GLY A 788 -8.12 15.81 -8.31
CA GLY A 788 -6.69 15.81 -8.55
C GLY A 788 -6.33 15.44 -9.99
N LYS A 789 -5.22 16.00 -10.49
CA LYS A 789 -4.57 15.58 -11.74
C LYS A 789 -3.28 14.82 -11.43
N ASN A 790 -3.45 13.61 -10.92
CA ASN A 790 -2.36 12.89 -10.26
C ASN A 790 -1.45 12.17 -11.25
N ALA A 791 -0.18 12.05 -10.89
CA ALA A 791 0.83 11.39 -11.70
C ALA A 791 1.64 10.36 -10.90
N LEU A 792 2.04 9.28 -11.57
CA LEU A 792 3.02 8.32 -11.09
C LEU A 792 4.31 8.48 -11.91
N VAL A 793 5.39 8.87 -11.25
CA VAL A 793 6.72 9.02 -11.84
C VAL A 793 7.45 7.69 -11.80
N ILE A 794 8.00 7.25 -12.93
CA ILE A 794 8.71 5.97 -13.02
C ILE A 794 10.17 6.25 -13.33
N ALA A 795 11.02 6.09 -12.31
CA ALA A 795 12.45 6.30 -12.40
C ALA A 795 13.16 5.11 -13.07
N PRO A 796 14.39 5.29 -13.58
CA PRO A 796 15.10 4.21 -14.27
C PRO A 796 15.54 3.03 -13.37
N SER A 797 15.56 3.22 -12.05
CA SER A 797 15.83 2.21 -11.02
C SER A 797 14.58 1.44 -10.57
N ALA A 798 13.39 1.80 -11.07
CA ALA A 798 12.13 1.17 -10.69
C ALA A 798 12.06 -0.32 -11.04
N ASP A 799 11.33 -1.08 -10.23
CA ASP A 799 10.83 -2.39 -10.64
C ASP A 799 9.66 -2.20 -11.61
N LEU A 800 9.90 -2.49 -12.90
CA LEU A 800 8.93 -2.19 -13.96
C LEU A 800 7.66 -3.03 -13.85
N ASP A 801 7.75 -4.28 -13.38
CA ASP A 801 6.59 -5.17 -13.28
C ASP A 801 5.64 -4.63 -12.19
N LEU A 802 6.19 -4.26 -11.03
CA LEU A 802 5.42 -3.61 -9.95
C LEU A 802 4.89 -2.24 -10.37
N ALA A 803 5.71 -1.41 -11.01
CA ALA A 803 5.30 -0.09 -11.49
C ALA A 803 4.14 -0.15 -12.49
N VAL A 804 4.14 -1.13 -13.41
CA VAL A 804 3.01 -1.36 -14.32
C VAL A 804 1.77 -1.80 -13.57
N ALA A 805 1.89 -2.80 -12.67
CA ALA A 805 0.75 -3.30 -11.91
C ALA A 805 0.07 -2.19 -11.08
N ASP A 806 0.87 -1.36 -10.42
CA ASP A 806 0.39 -0.23 -9.62
C ASP A 806 -0.17 0.92 -10.47
N LEU A 807 0.45 1.21 -11.62
CA LEU A 807 -0.04 2.22 -12.56
C LEU A 807 -1.40 1.83 -13.14
N VAL A 808 -1.56 0.59 -13.61
CA VAL A 808 -2.82 0.07 -14.16
C VAL A 808 -3.94 0.13 -13.11
N ARG A 809 -3.65 -0.35 -11.88
CA ARG A 809 -4.62 -0.30 -10.78
C ARG A 809 -4.98 1.15 -10.44
N SER A 810 -4.00 2.04 -10.34
CA SER A 810 -4.23 3.45 -9.99
C SER A 810 -4.96 4.24 -11.07
N ALA A 811 -4.79 3.89 -12.35
CA ALA A 811 -5.41 4.59 -13.46
C ALA A 811 -6.86 4.14 -13.74
N PHE A 812 -7.15 2.85 -13.58
CA PHE A 812 -8.39 2.27 -14.12
C PHE A 812 -9.33 1.66 -13.08
N ALA A 813 -8.92 1.48 -11.82
CA ALA A 813 -9.85 1.09 -10.77
C ALA A 813 -10.99 2.12 -10.66
N HIS A 814 -12.21 1.65 -10.45
CA HIS A 814 -13.45 2.43 -10.51
C HIS A 814 -13.62 3.21 -11.83
N ALA A 815 -13.16 2.63 -12.94
CA ALA A 815 -13.10 3.28 -14.25
C ALA A 815 -12.36 4.64 -14.22
N GLY A 816 -11.36 4.79 -13.36
CA GLY A 816 -10.62 6.06 -13.21
C GLY A 816 -11.40 7.19 -12.54
N GLN A 817 -12.59 6.92 -11.99
CA GLN A 817 -13.45 7.89 -11.31
C GLN A 817 -13.05 8.10 -9.84
N LYS A 818 -11.74 8.21 -9.57
CA LYS A 818 -11.21 8.52 -8.24
C LYS A 818 -10.52 9.86 -8.31
N CYS A 819 -10.73 10.72 -7.31
CA CYS A 819 -9.98 11.96 -7.17
C CYS A 819 -8.47 11.69 -7.13
N SER A 820 -8.06 10.53 -6.60
CA SER A 820 -6.69 10.02 -6.51
C SER A 820 -6.20 9.22 -7.73
N ALA A 821 -7.01 9.02 -8.77
CA ALA A 821 -6.63 8.19 -9.92
C ALA A 821 -5.37 8.74 -10.62
N ALA A 822 -4.47 7.85 -11.02
CA ALA A 822 -3.28 8.19 -11.79
C ALA A 822 -3.67 8.50 -13.24
N SER A 823 -3.93 9.77 -13.53
CA SER A 823 -4.25 10.25 -14.88
C SER A 823 -3.00 10.36 -15.77
N LEU A 824 -1.82 10.44 -15.16
CA LEU A 824 -0.54 10.63 -15.85
C LEU A 824 0.50 9.59 -15.38
N ALA A 825 1.29 9.09 -16.32
CA ALA A 825 2.54 8.40 -16.05
C ALA A 825 3.68 9.25 -16.62
N ILE A 826 4.68 9.57 -15.80
CA ILE A 826 5.85 10.37 -16.22
C ILE A 826 7.07 9.45 -16.23
N LEU A 827 7.48 9.05 -17.44
CA LEU A 827 8.60 8.12 -17.62
C LEU A 827 9.92 8.90 -17.66
N VAL A 828 10.86 8.54 -16.78
CA VAL A 828 12.13 9.25 -16.66
C VAL A 828 13.22 8.63 -17.53
N GLY A 829 13.93 9.47 -18.27
CA GLY A 829 15.13 9.10 -19.01
C GLY A 829 14.88 7.92 -19.98
N PRO A 830 15.66 6.83 -19.90
CA PRO A 830 15.55 5.72 -20.83
C PRO A 830 14.23 4.94 -20.77
N ILE A 831 13.48 5.02 -19.66
CA ILE A 831 12.20 4.30 -19.52
C ILE A 831 11.18 4.74 -20.57
N GLY A 832 11.22 6.00 -21.01
CA GLY A 832 10.35 6.48 -22.10
C GLY A 832 10.53 5.76 -23.45
N ARG A 833 11.60 4.96 -23.60
CA ARG A 833 11.87 4.15 -24.78
C ARG A 833 11.85 2.64 -24.48
N SER A 834 11.47 2.24 -23.27
CA SER A 834 11.43 0.84 -22.85
C SER A 834 10.30 0.10 -23.57
N GLN A 835 10.67 -0.87 -24.41
CA GLN A 835 9.71 -1.75 -25.07
C GLN A 835 9.04 -2.70 -24.08
N ARG A 836 9.76 -3.13 -23.03
CA ARG A 836 9.21 -3.99 -21.97
C ARG A 836 8.09 -3.27 -21.24
N PHE A 837 8.35 -2.04 -20.77
CA PHE A 837 7.35 -1.25 -20.06
C PHE A 837 6.10 -1.02 -20.91
N ALA A 838 6.26 -0.55 -22.16
CA ALA A 838 5.14 -0.29 -23.05
C ALA A 838 4.31 -1.55 -23.36
N ARG A 839 4.99 -2.69 -23.60
CA ARG A 839 4.32 -3.98 -23.84
C ARG A 839 3.53 -4.45 -22.63
N GLN A 840 4.14 -4.47 -21.44
CA GLN A 840 3.46 -4.92 -20.23
C GLN A 840 2.29 -4.02 -19.85
N LEU A 841 2.45 -2.69 -19.96
CA LEU A 841 1.37 -1.75 -19.70
C LEU A 841 0.19 -1.95 -20.64
N LEU A 842 0.46 -2.14 -21.94
CA LEU A 842 -0.58 -2.41 -22.93
C LEU A 842 -1.30 -3.74 -22.66
N ASP A 843 -0.54 -4.81 -22.43
CA ASP A 843 -1.05 -6.16 -22.16
C ASP A 843 -1.92 -6.17 -20.91
N ALA A 844 -1.39 -5.67 -19.78
CA ALA A 844 -2.12 -5.59 -18.52
C ALA A 844 -3.40 -4.76 -18.61
N THR A 845 -3.36 -3.63 -19.33
CA THR A 845 -4.54 -2.75 -19.46
C THR A 845 -5.60 -3.34 -20.38
N ARG A 846 -5.21 -3.94 -21.51
CA ARG A 846 -6.15 -4.58 -22.44
C ARG A 846 -6.85 -5.78 -21.83
N SER A 847 -6.19 -6.43 -20.86
CA SER A 847 -6.67 -7.63 -20.18
C SER A 847 -7.74 -7.37 -19.12
N LEU A 848 -7.97 -6.11 -18.75
CA LEU A 848 -8.96 -5.75 -17.73
C LEU A 848 -10.38 -6.13 -18.16
N HIS A 849 -11.10 -6.86 -17.30
CA HIS A 849 -12.50 -7.20 -17.54
C HIS A 849 -13.42 -6.00 -17.24
N VAL A 850 -14.04 -5.47 -18.28
CA VAL A 850 -15.00 -4.36 -18.21
C VAL A 850 -16.41 -4.91 -18.18
N GLY A 851 -17.18 -4.56 -17.16
CA GLY A 851 -18.49 -5.17 -16.94
C GLY A 851 -19.34 -4.45 -15.89
N TRP A 852 -20.54 -4.98 -15.67
CA TRP A 852 -21.42 -4.54 -14.60
C TRP A 852 -21.03 -5.21 -13.27
N PRO A 853 -21.36 -4.61 -12.12
CA PRO A 853 -20.88 -5.09 -10.83
C PRO A 853 -21.56 -6.38 -10.34
N ASP A 854 -22.59 -6.88 -11.04
CA ASP A 854 -23.21 -8.19 -10.82
C ASP A 854 -22.42 -9.35 -11.44
N ASP A 855 -21.50 -9.07 -12.38
CA ASP A 855 -20.50 -10.03 -12.84
C ASP A 855 -19.29 -10.03 -11.88
N PRO A 856 -19.02 -11.13 -11.15
CA PRO A 856 -17.92 -11.19 -10.17
C PRO A 856 -16.53 -11.03 -10.80
N ARG A 857 -16.40 -11.17 -12.12
CA ARG A 857 -15.14 -10.99 -12.85
C ARG A 857 -14.81 -9.53 -13.11
N THR A 858 -15.76 -8.61 -12.94
CA THR A 858 -15.59 -7.20 -13.29
C THR A 858 -14.49 -6.54 -12.48
N GLU A 859 -13.53 -5.96 -13.19
CA GLU A 859 -12.44 -5.15 -12.63
C GLU A 859 -12.62 -3.66 -12.91
N VAL A 860 -13.26 -3.33 -14.04
CA VAL A 860 -13.57 -1.96 -14.44
C VAL A 860 -15.09 -1.85 -14.61
N GLY A 861 -15.73 -1.18 -13.65
CA GLY A 861 -17.16 -0.89 -13.68
C GLY A 861 -17.55 0.19 -14.71
N PRO A 862 -18.83 0.59 -14.74
CA PRO A 862 -19.31 1.66 -15.58
C PRO A 862 -18.82 3.04 -15.12
N VAL A 863 -18.74 3.98 -16.05
CA VAL A 863 -18.81 5.40 -15.70
C VAL A 863 -20.21 5.75 -15.19
N ILE A 864 -20.30 6.69 -14.25
CA ILE A 864 -21.55 7.00 -13.55
C ILE A 864 -22.66 7.45 -14.51
N GLU A 865 -22.29 8.19 -15.55
CA GLU A 865 -23.17 8.73 -16.57
C GLU A 865 -22.49 8.60 -17.95
N PRO A 866 -23.27 8.52 -19.05
CA PRO A 866 -22.71 8.50 -20.39
C PRO A 866 -21.74 9.67 -20.61
N PRO A 867 -20.50 9.44 -21.07
CA PRO A 867 -19.51 10.49 -21.23
C PRO A 867 -19.99 11.64 -22.10
N GLN A 868 -19.80 12.86 -21.59
CA GLN A 868 -20.05 14.12 -22.30
C GLN A 868 -18.88 15.08 -22.07
N GLY A 869 -18.83 16.17 -22.85
CA GLY A 869 -17.87 17.27 -22.65
C GLY A 869 -16.43 16.80 -22.53
N LYS A 870 -15.78 17.12 -21.40
CA LYS A 870 -14.36 16.83 -21.15
C LYS A 870 -14.04 15.33 -21.21
N LEU A 871 -14.87 14.47 -20.62
CA LEU A 871 -14.62 13.03 -20.59
C LEU A 871 -14.80 12.41 -21.97
N LEU A 872 -15.84 12.77 -22.71
CA LEU A 872 -16.04 12.26 -24.07
C LEU A 872 -14.87 12.64 -24.98
N TRP A 873 -14.40 13.88 -24.90
CA TRP A 873 -13.18 14.32 -25.60
C TRP A 873 -11.98 13.45 -25.21
N ALA A 874 -11.78 13.22 -23.91
CA ALA A 874 -10.66 12.41 -23.42
C ALA A 874 -10.76 10.91 -23.79
N LEU A 875 -11.93 10.42 -24.19
CA LEU A 875 -12.09 9.04 -24.67
C LEU A 875 -11.97 8.91 -26.19
N THR A 876 -12.17 9.99 -26.95
CA THR A 876 -12.36 9.92 -28.41
C THR A 876 -11.36 10.73 -29.24
N GLU A 877 -10.86 11.85 -28.71
CA GLU A 877 -10.07 12.86 -29.43
C GLU A 877 -8.61 12.88 -28.93
N LEU A 878 -7.62 13.06 -29.80
CA LEU A 878 -6.20 13.18 -29.41
C LEU A 878 -5.71 14.63 -29.49
N GLY A 879 -4.81 15.01 -28.59
CA GLY A 879 -4.06 16.26 -28.72
C GLY A 879 -3.02 16.20 -29.85
N PRO A 880 -2.40 17.34 -30.21
CA PRO A 880 -1.25 17.36 -31.11
C PRO A 880 -0.14 16.44 -30.62
N ASP A 881 0.49 15.69 -31.53
CA ASP A 881 1.56 14.71 -31.26
C ASP A 881 1.18 13.49 -30.39
N GLU A 882 -0.04 13.46 -29.85
CA GLU A 882 -0.55 12.32 -29.09
C GLU A 882 -0.95 11.16 -30.01
N LYS A 883 -0.78 9.94 -29.52
CA LYS A 883 -1.26 8.71 -30.17
C LYS A 883 -1.90 7.79 -29.15
N TRP A 884 -2.85 6.98 -29.60
CA TRP A 884 -3.37 5.88 -28.81
C TRP A 884 -2.35 4.74 -28.78
N LEU A 885 -1.83 4.40 -27.60
CA LEU A 885 -1.24 3.09 -27.34
C LEU A 885 -2.36 2.04 -27.20
N LEU A 886 -3.44 2.42 -26.52
CA LEU A 886 -4.70 1.69 -26.45
C LEU A 886 -5.86 2.67 -26.60
N LYS A 887 -6.71 2.48 -27.61
CA LYS A 887 -7.86 3.37 -27.84
C LYS A 887 -9.08 2.86 -27.02
N PRO A 888 -9.73 3.71 -26.22
CA PRO A 888 -11.00 3.38 -25.58
C PRO A 888 -12.08 2.97 -26.58
N GLN A 889 -12.93 2.05 -26.16
CA GLN A 889 -14.11 1.62 -26.90
C GLN A 889 -15.31 1.55 -25.97
N GLU A 890 -16.43 2.12 -26.40
CA GLU A 890 -17.71 1.90 -25.74
C GLU A 890 -18.13 0.43 -25.91
N VAL A 891 -18.55 -0.20 -24.83
CA VAL A 891 -19.12 -1.57 -24.86
C VAL A 891 -20.55 -1.49 -25.40
N PRO A 892 -20.86 -2.15 -26.53
CA PRO A 892 -22.19 -2.08 -27.15
C PRO A 892 -23.31 -2.53 -26.20
N GLY A 893 -24.45 -1.84 -26.23
CA GLY A 893 -25.62 -2.19 -25.41
C GLY A 893 -25.52 -1.77 -23.94
N SER A 894 -24.45 -1.09 -23.53
CA SER A 894 -24.25 -0.61 -22.14
C SER A 894 -24.97 0.70 -21.82
N GLY A 895 -25.69 1.30 -22.78
CA GLY A 895 -26.26 2.63 -22.65
C GLY A 895 -25.20 3.74 -22.58
N GLY A 896 -24.02 3.52 -23.16
CA GLY A 896 -22.92 4.49 -23.20
C GLY A 896 -22.08 4.56 -21.91
N ARG A 897 -22.31 3.69 -20.93
CA ARG A 897 -21.66 3.77 -19.61
C ARG A 897 -20.47 2.83 -19.41
N LEU A 898 -20.37 1.74 -20.17
CA LEU A 898 -19.20 0.86 -20.09
C LEU A 898 -18.20 1.22 -21.18
N TRP A 899 -16.96 1.50 -20.78
CA TRP A 899 -15.88 1.90 -21.67
C TRP A 899 -14.62 1.10 -21.36
N SER A 900 -13.96 0.59 -22.40
CA SER A 900 -12.62 0.02 -22.23
C SER A 900 -11.62 1.11 -21.85
N PRO A 901 -10.60 0.79 -21.05
CA PRO A 901 -9.50 1.69 -20.75
C PRO A 901 -8.78 2.23 -22.00
N GLY A 902 -8.24 3.44 -21.88
CA GLY A 902 -7.39 4.08 -22.90
C GLY A 902 -6.04 4.52 -22.38
N ILE A 903 -5.04 4.48 -23.28
CA ILE A 903 -3.69 4.97 -23.00
C ILE A 903 -3.22 5.86 -24.15
N ARG A 904 -2.90 7.11 -23.82
CA ARG A 904 -2.29 8.09 -24.71
C ARG A 904 -0.78 8.11 -24.51
N ILE A 905 -0.03 8.21 -25.59
CA ILE A 905 1.41 8.47 -25.59
C ILE A 905 1.68 9.81 -26.25
N GLY A 906 2.76 10.48 -25.84
CA GLY A 906 3.16 11.77 -26.42
C GLY A 906 2.45 12.98 -25.81
N VAL A 907 1.86 12.82 -24.61
CA VAL A 907 1.23 13.93 -23.88
C VAL A 907 2.27 15.00 -23.58
N GLN A 908 2.04 16.22 -24.07
CA GLN A 908 2.99 17.32 -23.95
C GLN A 908 2.77 18.14 -22.67
N PRO A 909 3.83 18.72 -22.08
CA PRO A 909 3.71 19.71 -21.03
C PRO A 909 2.81 20.87 -21.46
N GLY A 910 1.94 21.33 -20.56
CA GLY A 910 0.95 22.38 -20.82
C GLY A 910 -0.20 22.00 -21.76
N SER A 911 -0.23 20.78 -22.32
CA SER A 911 -1.36 20.33 -23.15
C SER A 911 -2.66 20.25 -22.34
N ARG A 912 -3.80 20.25 -23.04
CA ARG A 912 -5.10 20.04 -22.42
C ARG A 912 -5.13 18.75 -21.59
N PHE A 913 -4.58 17.65 -22.12
CA PHE A 913 -4.58 16.38 -21.37
C PHE A 913 -3.71 16.43 -20.12
N HIS A 914 -2.61 17.17 -20.14
CA HIS A 914 -1.74 17.37 -18.98
C HIS A 914 -2.43 18.19 -17.88
N GLN A 915 -3.19 19.23 -18.23
CA GLN A 915 -3.71 20.22 -17.28
C GLN A 915 -5.13 19.93 -16.78
N GLU A 916 -5.99 19.33 -17.61
CA GLU A 916 -7.41 19.13 -17.27
C GLU A 916 -7.67 17.74 -16.69
N GLU A 917 -8.46 17.66 -15.62
CA GLU A 917 -8.91 16.42 -15.00
C GLU A 917 -10.17 15.88 -15.71
N PHE A 918 -10.18 14.60 -16.09
CA PHE A 918 -11.25 14.00 -16.92
C PHE A 918 -12.15 13.01 -16.20
N PHE A 919 -11.70 12.45 -15.07
CA PHE A 919 -12.48 11.56 -14.22
C PHE A 919 -13.07 10.34 -14.95
N GLY A 920 -12.22 9.58 -15.64
CA GLY A 920 -12.62 8.38 -16.38
C GLY A 920 -11.43 7.51 -16.78
N PRO A 921 -11.67 6.42 -17.55
CA PRO A 921 -10.68 5.34 -17.70
C PRO A 921 -9.64 5.66 -18.78
N VAL A 922 -8.89 6.75 -18.61
CA VAL A 922 -7.88 7.22 -19.56
C VAL A 922 -6.58 7.63 -18.87
N LEU A 923 -5.46 7.07 -19.33
CA LEU A 923 -4.10 7.36 -18.87
C LEU A 923 -3.32 8.11 -19.95
N GLY A 924 -2.56 9.14 -19.56
CA GLY A 924 -1.61 9.83 -20.43
C GLY A 924 -0.16 9.58 -20.05
N ILE A 925 0.68 9.25 -21.04
CA ILE A 925 2.11 9.03 -20.84
C ILE A 925 2.90 10.24 -21.31
N MET A 926 3.65 10.81 -20.38
CA MET A 926 4.62 11.88 -20.59
C MET A 926 6.04 11.33 -20.47
N HIS A 927 6.99 12.01 -21.11
CA HIS A 927 8.42 11.70 -21.00
C HIS A 927 9.17 12.88 -20.39
N ALA A 928 10.04 12.60 -19.42
CA ALA A 928 10.93 13.58 -18.83
C ALA A 928 12.39 13.09 -18.95
N PRO A 929 13.35 13.96 -19.31
CA PRO A 929 14.75 13.55 -19.45
C PRO A 929 15.41 13.24 -18.10
N THR A 930 14.96 13.87 -17.01
CA THR A 930 15.52 13.76 -15.65
C THR A 930 14.41 13.71 -14.61
N LEU A 931 14.72 13.22 -13.41
CA LEU A 931 13.76 13.22 -12.29
C LEU A 931 13.36 14.64 -11.88
N ALA A 932 14.30 15.59 -11.85
CA ALA A 932 14.00 16.99 -11.56
C ALA A 932 12.95 17.56 -12.52
N ARG A 933 13.10 17.31 -13.84
CA ARG A 933 12.09 17.73 -14.82
C ARG A 933 10.77 16.97 -14.66
N ALA A 934 10.80 15.70 -14.27
CA ALA A 934 9.58 14.94 -13.99
C ALA A 934 8.79 15.54 -12.81
N ILE A 935 9.48 15.96 -11.74
CA ILE A 935 8.88 16.66 -10.59
C ILE A 935 8.26 17.99 -11.02
N GLU A 936 8.96 18.77 -11.86
CA GLU A 936 8.42 20.02 -12.41
C GLU A 936 7.12 19.77 -13.20
N LEU A 937 7.07 18.72 -14.03
CA LEU A 937 5.86 18.36 -14.77
C LEU A 937 4.74 17.91 -13.84
N GLN A 938 5.04 17.07 -12.86
CA GLN A 938 4.08 16.62 -11.84
C GLN A 938 3.50 17.79 -11.04
N ASN A 939 4.30 18.81 -10.73
CA ASN A 939 3.89 19.99 -9.98
C ASN A 939 3.22 21.07 -10.85
N ALA A 940 3.35 21.00 -12.19
CA ALA A 940 2.86 22.03 -13.11
C ALA A 940 1.34 22.00 -13.34
N VAL A 941 0.62 21.07 -12.71
CA VAL A 941 -0.85 21.06 -12.69
C VAL A 941 -1.36 21.92 -11.52
N GLU A 942 -2.58 22.45 -11.66
CA GLU A 942 -3.21 23.29 -10.62
C GLU A 942 -3.61 22.52 -9.35
N TYR A 943 -3.48 21.19 -9.37
CA TYR A 943 -3.87 20.28 -8.32
C TYR A 943 -2.66 19.72 -7.55
N GLY A 944 -2.91 19.20 -6.35
CA GLY A 944 -1.88 18.66 -5.47
C GLY A 944 -2.42 17.59 -4.53
N LEU A 945 -3.20 16.63 -5.05
CA LEU A 945 -3.85 15.60 -4.23
C LEU A 945 -2.93 14.40 -3.96
N THR A 946 -2.76 13.51 -4.95
CA THR A 946 -1.86 12.35 -4.84
C THR A 946 -0.69 12.43 -5.82
N ALA A 947 0.46 11.89 -5.41
CA ALA A 947 1.66 11.81 -6.24
C ALA A 947 2.41 10.51 -5.95
N GLY A 948 2.82 9.81 -7.02
CA GLY A 948 3.54 8.55 -6.92
C GLY A 948 4.97 8.62 -7.46
N LEU A 949 5.86 7.83 -6.87
CA LEU A 949 7.22 7.57 -7.37
C LEU A 949 7.51 6.06 -7.30
N HIS A 950 7.96 5.48 -8.40
CA HIS A 950 8.64 4.19 -8.39
C HIS A 950 10.14 4.41 -8.59
N THR A 951 10.94 4.01 -7.59
CA THR A 951 12.41 4.09 -7.59
C THR A 951 12.98 3.10 -6.57
N GLN A 952 14.18 2.60 -6.81
CA GLN A 952 15.00 1.89 -5.79
C GLN A 952 16.22 2.74 -5.38
N ASP A 953 16.24 4.02 -5.78
CA ASP A 953 17.33 4.94 -5.51
C ASP A 953 16.96 5.89 -4.35
N PRO A 954 17.67 5.83 -3.21
CA PRO A 954 17.44 6.75 -2.09
C PRO A 954 17.64 8.22 -2.47
N ASP A 955 18.56 8.53 -3.39
CA ASP A 955 18.82 9.91 -3.82
C ASP A 955 17.63 10.47 -4.64
N ASP A 956 17.01 9.61 -5.47
CA ASP A 956 15.77 9.95 -6.18
C ASP A 956 14.64 10.21 -5.18
N LEU A 957 14.51 9.35 -4.16
CA LEU A 957 13.52 9.52 -3.10
C LEU A 957 13.70 10.84 -2.35
N ALA A 958 14.94 11.16 -1.94
CA ALA A 958 15.26 12.38 -1.21
C ALA A 958 14.91 13.64 -2.04
N LEU A 959 15.33 13.67 -3.31
CA LEU A 959 15.02 14.78 -4.21
C LEU A 959 13.52 14.93 -4.44
N TRP A 960 12.80 13.82 -4.60
CA TRP A 960 11.37 13.84 -4.84
C TRP A 960 10.59 14.30 -3.60
N LEU A 961 10.88 13.75 -2.41
CA LEU A 961 10.23 14.12 -1.15
C LEU A 961 10.44 15.59 -0.77
N ASP A 962 11.56 16.20 -1.15
CA ASP A 962 11.82 17.61 -0.91
C ASP A 962 10.95 18.54 -1.77
N ARG A 963 10.74 18.16 -3.04
CA ARG A 963 10.22 19.07 -4.08
C ARG A 963 8.79 18.78 -4.55
N VAL A 964 8.27 17.58 -4.35
CA VAL A 964 6.91 17.22 -4.78
C VAL A 964 5.85 18.03 -4.04
N GLN A 965 4.84 18.52 -4.77
CA GLN A 965 3.77 19.35 -4.23
C GLN A 965 2.42 18.62 -4.26
N ALA A 966 2.25 17.66 -3.35
CA ALA A 966 0.99 16.96 -3.15
C ALA A 966 0.78 16.58 -1.69
N GLY A 967 -0.48 16.45 -1.27
CA GLY A 967 -0.82 16.09 0.10
C GLY A 967 -0.59 14.61 0.44
N ASN A 968 -0.76 13.69 -0.52
CA ASN A 968 -0.61 12.25 -0.32
C ASN A 968 0.48 11.70 -1.26
N LEU A 969 1.55 11.19 -0.69
CA LEU A 969 2.72 10.67 -1.40
C LEU A 969 2.76 9.15 -1.30
N SER A 970 3.10 8.48 -2.41
CA SER A 970 3.20 7.02 -2.47
C SER A 970 4.48 6.58 -3.19
N VAL A 971 5.24 5.68 -2.58
CA VAL A 971 6.53 5.21 -3.10
C VAL A 971 6.54 3.70 -3.26
N ASN A 972 6.85 3.22 -4.46
CA ASN A 972 6.84 1.80 -4.84
C ASN A 972 5.50 1.09 -4.55
N ARG A 973 4.41 1.80 -4.79
CA ARG A 973 3.02 1.33 -4.65
C ARG A 973 2.07 2.23 -5.45
N GLY A 974 0.83 1.79 -5.64
CA GLY A 974 -0.23 2.60 -6.23
C GLY A 974 -0.61 3.84 -5.40
N VAL A 975 -1.17 4.86 -6.05
CA VAL A 975 -1.52 6.18 -5.46
C VAL A 975 -2.97 6.29 -4.96
N THR A 976 -3.72 5.19 -5.02
CA THR A 976 -5.14 5.10 -4.61
C THR A 976 -5.31 4.16 -3.41
N GLY A 977 -6.45 4.22 -2.72
CA GLY A 977 -6.75 3.33 -1.60
C GLY A 977 -6.08 3.76 -0.31
N ALA A 978 -6.14 5.07 -0.02
CA ALA A 978 -5.71 5.60 1.26
C ALA A 978 -6.57 5.00 2.39
N ILE A 979 -5.92 4.63 3.49
CA ILE A 979 -6.56 4.02 4.66
C ILE A 979 -6.53 5.04 5.79
N VAL A 980 -7.68 5.22 6.48
CA VAL A 980 -7.83 6.12 7.64
C VAL A 980 -6.70 5.90 8.64
N GLN A 981 -6.19 6.99 9.23
CA GLN A 981 -4.96 7.06 10.02
C GLN A 981 -3.68 6.73 9.26
N ARG A 982 -3.61 5.66 8.47
CA ARG A 982 -2.36 5.24 7.81
C ARG A 982 -1.91 6.27 6.79
N GLN A 983 -2.81 6.71 5.92
CA GLN A 983 -2.55 7.76 4.94
C GLN A 983 -3.68 8.80 4.98
N PRO A 984 -3.73 9.68 6.00
CA PRO A 984 -4.75 10.72 6.07
C PRO A 984 -4.88 11.44 4.73
N PHE A 985 -6.11 11.59 4.26
CA PHE A 985 -6.37 11.92 2.86
C PHE A 985 -6.78 13.39 2.69
N GLY A 986 -6.09 14.08 1.79
CA GLY A 986 -6.43 15.45 1.40
C GLY A 986 -5.30 16.14 0.65
N GLY A 987 -5.65 17.12 -0.18
CA GLY A 987 -4.71 17.72 -1.14
C GLY A 987 -4.20 19.12 -0.78
N TRP A 988 -3.32 19.64 -1.64
CA TRP A 988 -2.89 21.03 -1.67
C TRP A 988 -3.40 21.71 -2.96
N LYS A 989 -3.17 23.03 -3.10
CA LYS A 989 -3.61 23.81 -4.27
C LYS A 989 -5.12 23.63 -4.49
N ARG A 990 -5.58 23.53 -5.74
CA ARG A 990 -7.00 23.32 -6.10
C ARG A 990 -7.57 21.95 -5.75
N SER A 991 -6.84 21.11 -5.01
CA SER A 991 -7.37 19.85 -4.47
C SER A 991 -7.98 20.02 -3.08
N SER A 992 -7.83 21.18 -2.44
CA SER A 992 -8.46 21.49 -1.15
C SER A 992 -8.90 22.95 -1.08
N VAL A 993 -10.04 23.22 -0.46
CA VAL A 993 -10.56 24.57 -0.17
C VAL A 993 -10.78 24.69 1.33
N GLY A 994 -10.25 25.77 1.92
CA GLY A 994 -10.33 26.03 3.36
C GLY A 994 -9.05 25.60 4.09
N GLY A 995 -9.19 25.06 5.30
CA GLY A 995 -8.06 24.82 6.21
C GLY A 995 -7.05 23.73 5.78
N GLY A 996 -7.44 22.84 4.85
CA GLY A 996 -6.57 21.77 4.33
C GLY A 996 -6.23 20.65 5.32
N ALA A 997 -7.02 20.46 6.38
CA ALA A 997 -6.87 19.35 7.31
C ALA A 997 -7.41 18.05 6.70
N LYS A 998 -6.59 17.00 6.70
CA LYS A 998 -6.89 15.75 5.99
C LYS A 998 -7.99 14.93 6.67
N ALA A 999 -8.91 14.41 5.87
CA ALA A 999 -9.89 13.43 6.35
C ALA A 999 -9.17 12.19 6.89
N GLY A 1000 -9.65 11.66 8.02
CA GLY A 1000 -9.03 10.52 8.69
C GLY A 1000 -7.65 10.84 9.30
N GLY A 1001 -7.32 12.12 9.43
CA GLY A 1001 -6.13 12.65 10.08
C GLY A 1001 -6.40 13.33 11.42
N PRO A 1002 -5.34 13.65 12.17
CA PRO A 1002 -5.45 14.10 13.56
C PRO A 1002 -6.11 15.48 13.71
N ASN A 1003 -6.13 16.32 12.67
CA ASN A 1003 -6.64 17.69 12.77
C ASN A 1003 -8.02 17.90 12.17
N HIS A 1004 -8.60 16.89 11.51
CA HIS A 1004 -9.85 17.06 10.76
C HIS A 1004 -10.96 17.64 11.63
N LEU A 1005 -11.16 17.09 12.83
CA LEU A 1005 -12.19 17.55 13.77
C LEU A 1005 -11.91 18.95 14.34
N LEU A 1006 -10.63 19.33 14.51
CA LEU A 1006 -10.25 20.64 15.07
C LEU A 1006 -10.73 21.79 14.18
N GLY A 1007 -10.81 21.54 12.87
CA GLY A 1007 -11.29 22.50 11.89
C GLY A 1007 -12.80 22.65 11.84
N LEU A 1008 -13.59 21.72 12.39
CA LEU A 1008 -15.06 21.67 12.23
C LEU A 1008 -15.85 22.50 13.25
N GLY A 1009 -15.16 23.35 14.01
CA GLY A 1009 -15.74 24.30 14.96
C GLY A 1009 -14.89 25.56 15.07
N ALA A 1010 -15.09 26.29 16.15
CA ALA A 1010 -14.25 27.40 16.57
C ALA A 1010 -13.52 27.05 17.87
N TRP A 1011 -12.55 27.88 18.23
CA TRP A 1011 -11.81 27.77 19.48
C TRP A 1011 -11.89 29.10 20.22
N ARG A 1012 -12.02 29.04 21.54
CA ARG A 1012 -11.97 30.21 22.43
C ARG A 1012 -10.80 30.11 23.40
N ASP A 1013 -10.15 31.22 23.74
CA ASP A 1013 -9.10 31.21 24.76
C ASP A 1013 -9.73 30.96 26.13
N THR A 1014 -9.20 30.01 26.89
CA THR A 1014 -9.66 29.77 28.27
C THR A 1014 -8.82 30.50 29.31
N GLY A 1015 -7.69 31.06 28.88
CA GLY A 1015 -6.58 31.36 29.78
C GLY A 1015 -6.01 30.08 30.42
N GLY A 1016 -4.76 30.15 30.87
CA GLY A 1016 -4.15 29.08 31.68
C GLY A 1016 -4.07 29.45 33.16
N SER A 1017 -3.65 28.50 34.00
CA SER A 1017 -3.15 28.79 35.35
C SER A 1017 -1.83 29.57 35.29
N GLY A 1018 -1.64 30.53 36.20
CA GLY A 1018 -0.43 31.36 36.25
C GLY A 1018 0.81 30.56 36.66
N SER A 1019 1.96 30.84 36.06
CA SER A 1019 3.23 30.21 36.41
C SER A 1019 3.96 30.97 37.53
N THR A 1020 4.64 30.25 38.42
CA THR A 1020 5.50 30.84 39.46
C THR A 1020 6.88 31.26 38.93
N THR A 1021 7.21 30.93 37.68
CA THR A 1021 8.48 31.26 37.02
C THR A 1021 8.26 32.08 35.74
N LEU A 1022 9.10 33.10 35.50
CA LEU A 1022 8.92 34.10 34.44
C LEU A 1022 10.00 34.08 33.34
N HIS A 1023 10.90 33.10 33.32
CA HIS A 1023 11.98 33.07 32.33
C HIS A 1023 11.51 32.56 30.96
N LEU A 1024 12.25 32.97 29.91
CA LEU A 1024 12.09 32.55 28.51
C LEU A 1024 13.04 31.41 28.09
N ARG A 1025 13.79 30.83 29.04
CA ARG A 1025 14.73 29.72 28.76
C ARG A 1025 14.04 28.57 28.03
N GLY A 1026 14.70 28.02 27.01
CA GLY A 1026 14.19 26.93 26.17
C GLY A 1026 13.37 27.39 24.95
N LEU A 1027 13.18 28.69 24.75
CA LEU A 1027 12.55 29.25 23.54
C LEU A 1027 13.59 29.64 22.47
N ASP A 1028 13.16 29.70 21.22
CA ASP A 1028 13.93 30.20 20.08
C ASP A 1028 14.42 31.64 20.35
N SER A 1029 15.66 31.95 19.94
CA SER A 1029 16.30 33.26 20.15
C SER A 1029 15.52 34.40 19.49
N ARG A 1030 14.94 34.19 18.31
CA ARG A 1030 14.09 35.17 17.59
C ARG A 1030 12.77 35.39 18.30
N ILE A 1031 12.16 34.33 18.84
CA ILE A 1031 10.93 34.41 19.64
C ILE A 1031 11.21 35.16 20.94
N THR A 1032 12.33 34.85 21.60
CA THR A 1032 12.78 35.52 22.82
C THR A 1032 13.02 37.01 22.56
N ALA A 1033 13.76 37.35 21.52
CA ALA A 1033 14.01 38.73 21.12
C ALA A 1033 12.72 39.49 20.80
N LEU A 1034 11.75 38.84 20.13
CA LEU A 1034 10.46 39.44 19.84
C LEU A 1034 9.68 39.76 21.12
N ILE A 1035 9.60 38.80 22.05
CA ILE A 1035 8.91 38.98 23.34
C ILE A 1035 9.60 40.08 24.18
N GLU A 1036 10.92 40.06 24.29
CA GLU A 1036 11.69 41.06 25.05
C GLU A 1036 11.56 42.46 24.45
N SER A 1037 11.58 42.59 23.11
CA SER A 1037 11.39 43.87 22.43
C SER A 1037 10.00 44.49 22.65
N ALA A 1038 8.99 43.64 22.90
CA ALA A 1038 7.62 44.05 23.17
C ALA A 1038 7.35 44.31 24.65
N GLN A 1039 8.16 43.78 25.57
CA GLN A 1039 7.93 43.85 27.02
C GLN A 1039 7.65 45.27 27.55
N PRO A 1040 8.34 46.35 27.11
CA PRO A 1040 8.02 47.71 27.56
C PRO A 1040 6.62 48.21 27.18
N SER A 1041 5.98 47.57 26.20
CA SER A 1041 4.66 47.91 25.66
C SER A 1041 3.55 46.96 26.14
N LEU A 1042 3.86 46.00 27.03
CA LEU A 1042 2.91 45.02 27.54
C LEU A 1042 2.81 45.13 29.06
N ASP A 1043 1.59 45.07 29.60
CA ASP A 1043 1.41 44.83 31.04
C ASP A 1043 1.82 43.40 31.42
N TYR A 1044 1.93 43.14 32.72
CA TYR A 1044 2.36 41.84 33.23
C TYR A 1044 1.46 40.69 32.74
N THR A 1045 0.15 40.88 32.72
CA THR A 1045 -0.82 39.86 32.31
C THR A 1045 -0.69 39.54 30.82
N ALA A 1046 -0.54 40.56 29.97
CA ALA A 1046 -0.34 40.42 28.55
C ALA A 1046 1.00 39.76 28.21
N PHE A 1047 2.08 40.14 28.91
CA PHE A 1047 3.40 39.53 28.79
C PHE A 1047 3.37 38.05 29.19
N GLU A 1048 2.77 37.72 30.34
CA GLU A 1048 2.71 36.34 30.84
C GLU A 1048 1.87 35.45 29.91
N TRP A 1049 0.75 35.97 29.40
CA TRP A 1049 -0.11 35.28 28.43
C TRP A 1049 0.67 34.97 27.14
N LEU A 1050 1.38 35.95 26.60
CA LEU A 1050 2.19 35.78 25.39
C LEU A 1050 3.34 34.78 25.60
N ARG A 1051 3.99 34.84 26.76
CA ARG A 1051 5.05 33.90 27.15
C ARG A 1051 4.53 32.45 27.20
N ARG A 1052 3.37 32.22 27.82
CA ARG A 1052 2.77 30.88 27.90
C ARG A 1052 2.41 30.35 26.52
N ALA A 1053 1.88 31.20 25.65
CA ALA A 1053 1.60 30.82 24.28
C ALA A 1053 2.87 30.37 23.56
N ALA A 1054 3.99 31.09 23.73
CA ALA A 1054 5.28 30.69 23.15
C ALA A 1054 5.80 29.33 23.69
N LEU A 1055 5.59 29.04 24.98
CA LEU A 1055 5.91 27.73 25.56
C LEU A 1055 4.98 26.62 25.03
N SER A 1056 3.69 26.91 24.86
CA SER A 1056 2.73 25.99 24.24
C SER A 1056 3.11 25.67 22.80
N ASP A 1057 3.52 26.68 22.02
CA ASP A 1057 3.99 26.50 20.64
C ASP A 1057 5.25 25.61 20.61
N ALA A 1058 6.19 25.78 21.55
CA ALA A 1058 7.37 24.93 21.66
C ALA A 1058 7.01 23.46 21.96
N LEU A 1059 6.08 23.21 22.88
CA LEU A 1059 5.61 21.87 23.21
C LEU A 1059 4.83 21.23 22.05
N ALA A 1060 3.96 21.99 21.39
CA ALA A 1060 3.20 21.50 20.24
C ALA A 1060 4.12 21.22 19.04
N TRP A 1061 5.19 22.00 18.87
CA TRP A 1061 6.21 21.72 17.87
C TRP A 1061 6.95 20.41 18.17
N ASP A 1062 7.47 20.27 19.39
CA ASP A 1062 8.20 19.08 19.83
C ASP A 1062 7.34 17.80 19.77
N ARG A 1063 6.07 17.90 20.16
CA ARG A 1063 5.15 16.76 20.30
C ARG A 1063 4.21 16.56 19.13
N GLU A 1064 4.25 17.32 18.05
CA GLU A 1064 3.33 17.13 16.92
C GLU A 1064 3.93 17.67 15.62
N PHE A 1065 4.09 18.99 15.52
CA PHE A 1065 4.28 19.65 14.22
C PHE A 1065 5.71 19.54 13.67
N GLY A 1066 6.71 19.45 14.56
CA GLY A 1066 8.12 19.32 14.21
C GLY A 1066 8.58 17.88 13.98
N ARG A 1067 7.70 16.88 14.11
CA ARG A 1067 8.05 15.45 14.03
C ARG A 1067 7.53 14.80 12.74
N VAL A 1068 8.27 13.83 12.22
CA VAL A 1068 7.80 12.86 11.22
C VAL A 1068 7.48 11.57 11.96
N ARG A 1069 6.27 11.04 11.76
CA ARG A 1069 5.76 9.91 12.54
C ARG A 1069 5.28 8.79 11.65
N ASP A 1070 5.78 7.58 11.84
CA ASP A 1070 5.05 6.40 11.38
C ASP A 1070 3.84 6.16 12.29
N VAL A 1071 2.66 6.52 11.79
CA VAL A 1071 1.39 6.45 12.53
C VAL A 1071 0.78 5.04 12.58
N SER A 1072 1.41 4.06 11.92
CA SER A 1072 0.92 2.68 11.84
C SER A 1072 1.95 1.62 12.24
N ARG A 1073 3.24 1.85 11.99
CA ARG A 1073 4.37 0.95 12.25
C ARG A 1073 4.12 -0.49 11.79
N LEU A 1074 3.69 -0.63 10.53
CA LEU A 1074 3.39 -1.95 9.95
C LEU A 1074 4.66 -2.77 9.68
N GLY A 1075 5.85 -2.14 9.62
CA GLY A 1075 7.14 -2.79 9.36
C GLY A 1075 7.36 -3.18 7.89
N VAL A 1076 6.30 -3.59 7.19
CA VAL A 1076 6.30 -3.88 5.74
C VAL A 1076 5.91 -2.68 4.88
N GLU A 1077 5.34 -1.66 5.52
CA GLU A 1077 4.92 -0.41 4.91
C GLU A 1077 5.12 0.69 5.95
N ARG A 1078 5.87 1.72 5.59
CA ARG A 1078 6.05 2.92 6.43
C ARG A 1078 4.99 3.94 6.07
N ASN A 1079 4.27 4.41 7.08
CA ASN A 1079 3.15 5.32 6.94
C ASN A 1079 3.43 6.61 7.69
N LEU A 1080 4.19 7.49 7.05
CA LEU A 1080 4.69 8.70 7.68
C LEU A 1080 3.67 9.84 7.56
N PHE A 1081 3.48 10.55 8.65
CA PHE A 1081 2.73 11.80 8.69
C PHE A 1081 3.65 12.94 9.10
N ARG A 1082 3.61 14.05 8.36
CA ARG A 1082 4.44 15.24 8.60
C ARG A 1082 3.71 16.53 8.25
N TYR A 1083 4.30 17.65 8.66
CA TYR A 1083 3.84 18.99 8.34
C TYR A 1083 4.86 19.72 7.46
N ARG A 1084 4.39 20.62 6.59
CA ARG A 1084 5.22 21.47 5.72
C ARG A 1084 4.81 22.94 5.89
N PRO A 1085 5.75 23.89 5.91
CA PRO A 1085 5.42 25.30 6.09
C PRO A 1085 4.69 25.85 4.85
N VAL A 1086 3.74 26.76 5.06
CA VAL A 1086 3.03 27.48 4.00
C VAL A 1086 3.06 29.00 4.24
N PRO A 1087 3.23 29.83 3.20
CA PRO A 1087 3.16 31.27 3.35
C PRO A 1087 1.80 31.78 3.80
N VAL A 1088 1.78 32.76 4.72
CA VAL A 1088 0.54 33.34 5.27
C VAL A 1088 0.60 34.87 5.31
N ALA A 1089 -0.50 35.54 4.94
CA ALA A 1089 -0.69 36.96 5.19
C ALA A 1089 -1.39 37.18 6.54
N VAL A 1090 -0.72 37.84 7.48
CA VAL A 1090 -1.29 38.20 8.79
C VAL A 1090 -1.83 39.63 8.72
N ARG A 1091 -3.11 39.81 9.07
CA ARG A 1091 -3.77 41.13 9.09
C ARG A 1091 -4.37 41.41 10.47
N ALA A 1092 -3.96 42.52 11.08
CA ALA A 1092 -4.57 43.04 12.30
C ALA A 1092 -5.70 44.02 11.98
N THR A 1093 -6.80 43.95 12.71
CA THR A 1093 -7.84 44.98 12.75
C THR A 1093 -7.40 46.16 13.62
N GLY A 1094 -8.15 47.28 13.59
CA GLY A 1094 -7.79 48.51 14.33
C GLY A 1094 -7.75 48.36 15.85
N ASP A 1095 -8.55 47.45 16.38
CA ASP A 1095 -8.73 47.12 17.79
C ASP A 1095 -7.84 45.95 18.26
N ALA A 1096 -7.09 45.32 17.34
CA ALA A 1096 -6.28 44.16 17.63
C ALA A 1096 -5.23 44.45 18.72
N PRO A 1097 -5.26 43.73 19.86
CA PRO A 1097 -4.30 43.98 20.92
C PRO A 1097 -2.91 43.50 20.49
N LEU A 1098 -1.87 44.28 20.81
CA LEU A 1098 -0.48 43.98 20.44
C LEU A 1098 -0.07 42.55 20.84
N ARG A 1099 -0.49 42.07 22.01
CA ARG A 1099 -0.21 40.69 22.47
C ARG A 1099 -0.75 39.61 21.53
N ALA A 1100 -1.95 39.79 20.95
CA ALA A 1100 -2.55 38.79 20.07
C ALA A 1100 -1.85 38.76 18.71
N LEU A 1101 -1.51 39.95 18.18
CA LEU A 1101 -0.74 40.08 16.95
C LEU A 1101 0.66 39.47 17.10
N LEU A 1102 1.33 39.76 18.22
CA LEU A 1102 2.63 39.16 18.53
C LEU A 1102 2.55 37.64 18.70
N ARG A 1103 1.46 37.11 19.28
CA ARG A 1103 1.29 35.66 19.35
C ARG A 1103 1.28 35.09 17.94
N VAL A 1104 0.41 35.56 17.06
CA VAL A 1104 0.31 35.01 15.70
C VAL A 1104 1.66 35.10 14.98
N ALA A 1105 2.43 36.17 15.20
CA ALA A 1105 3.80 36.26 14.70
C ALA A 1105 4.76 35.22 15.31
N ILE A 1106 4.67 34.92 16.61
CA ILE A 1106 5.43 33.84 17.27
C ILE A 1106 5.10 32.47 16.66
N ALA A 1107 3.82 32.17 16.44
CA ALA A 1107 3.39 30.94 15.80
C ALA A 1107 3.93 30.85 14.36
N ALA A 1108 3.90 31.94 13.60
CA ALA A 1108 4.48 32.00 12.26
C ALA A 1108 6.00 31.77 12.24
N ILE A 1109 6.74 32.44 13.15
CA ILE A 1109 8.20 32.26 13.31
C ILE A 1109 8.55 30.83 13.71
N ARG A 1110 7.75 30.22 14.59
CA ARG A 1110 7.89 28.81 15.00
C ARG A 1110 7.51 27.84 13.88
N GLY A 1111 6.54 28.17 13.05
CA GLY A 1111 6.13 27.36 11.91
C GLY A 1111 7.14 27.33 10.76
N GLY A 1112 8.05 28.31 10.71
CA GLY A 1112 9.11 28.40 9.70
C GLY A 1112 8.64 28.87 8.32
N GLY A 1113 7.34 29.15 8.15
CA GLY A 1113 6.79 29.68 6.91
C GLY A 1113 7.05 31.19 6.74
N ALA A 1114 7.22 31.63 5.49
CA ALA A 1114 7.27 33.06 5.18
C ALA A 1114 5.93 33.72 5.52
N PHE A 1115 5.94 34.91 6.10
CA PHE A 1115 4.69 35.64 6.35
C PHE A 1115 4.88 37.14 6.21
N THR A 1116 3.79 37.83 5.87
CA THR A 1116 3.71 39.29 5.90
C THR A 1116 2.79 39.72 7.03
N LEU A 1117 3.08 40.86 7.64
CA LEU A 1117 2.23 41.42 8.69
C LEU A 1117 1.71 42.78 8.25
N SER A 1118 0.40 42.98 8.35
CA SER A 1118 -0.27 44.24 8.04
C SER A 1118 -1.10 44.72 9.22
N SER A 1119 -1.01 46.00 9.55
CA SER A 1119 -1.77 46.62 10.65
C SER A 1119 -2.17 48.06 10.31
N PRO A 1120 -3.35 48.55 10.71
CA PRO A 1120 -3.72 49.96 10.54
C PRO A 1120 -2.96 50.90 11.50
N VAL A 1121 -2.39 50.34 12.58
CA VAL A 1121 -1.58 51.07 13.56
C VAL A 1121 -0.14 50.60 13.50
N GLY A 1122 0.81 51.54 13.54
CA GLY A 1122 2.24 51.21 13.55
C GLY A 1122 2.66 50.38 14.77
N LEU A 1123 3.57 49.42 14.55
CA LEU A 1123 4.16 48.62 15.63
C LEU A 1123 5.21 49.44 16.41
N PRO A 1124 5.48 49.10 17.69
CA PRO A 1124 6.62 49.65 18.41
C PRO A 1124 7.93 49.48 17.62
N ALA A 1125 8.79 50.49 17.61
CA ALA A 1125 10.00 50.50 16.77
C ALA A 1125 10.93 49.30 17.03
N ALA A 1126 11.06 48.89 18.30
CA ALA A 1126 11.85 47.72 18.69
C ALA A 1126 11.27 46.42 18.11
N VAL A 1127 9.95 46.23 18.18
CA VAL A 1127 9.23 45.08 17.60
C VAL A 1127 9.39 45.06 16.08
N ARG A 1128 9.18 46.21 15.41
CA ARG A 1128 9.34 46.31 13.95
C ARG A 1128 10.75 45.96 13.50
N ARG A 1129 11.77 46.39 14.23
CA ARG A 1129 13.17 46.06 13.96
C ARG A 1129 13.42 44.56 14.05
N VAL A 1130 12.97 43.91 15.14
CA VAL A 1130 13.14 42.45 15.32
C VAL A 1130 12.40 41.65 14.24
N LEU A 1131 11.19 42.07 13.87
CA LEU A 1131 10.46 41.45 12.75
C LEU A 1131 11.19 41.62 11.42
N GLY A 1132 11.76 42.80 11.15
CA GLY A 1132 12.58 43.04 9.96
C GLY A 1132 13.86 42.20 9.93
N GLU A 1133 14.56 42.08 11.07
CA GLU A 1133 15.71 41.19 11.24
C GLU A 1133 15.34 39.71 11.02
N ALA A 1134 14.09 39.33 11.31
CA ALA A 1134 13.53 38.02 11.02
C ALA A 1134 12.99 37.86 9.58
N GLY A 1135 13.20 38.85 8.70
CA GLY A 1135 12.76 38.81 7.29
C GLY A 1135 11.27 39.07 7.06
N VAL A 1136 10.55 39.59 8.06
CA VAL A 1136 9.09 39.82 7.98
C VAL A 1136 8.83 41.21 7.41
N THR A 1137 8.06 41.26 6.32
CA THR A 1137 7.60 42.52 5.74
C THR A 1137 6.39 43.04 6.53
N VAL A 1138 6.51 44.25 7.09
CA VAL A 1138 5.48 44.91 7.91
C VAL A 1138 4.89 46.11 7.18
N PHE A 1139 3.59 46.07 6.89
CA PHE A 1139 2.81 47.14 6.28
C PHE A 1139 2.00 47.91 7.32
N VAL A 1140 1.93 49.24 7.17
CA VAL A 1140 1.03 50.11 7.95
C VAL A 1140 -0.01 50.70 7.00
N GLU A 1141 -1.23 50.17 7.03
CA GLU A 1141 -2.25 50.44 6.01
C GLU A 1141 -3.66 50.21 6.57
N THR A 1142 -4.61 51.00 6.11
CA THR A 1142 -6.04 50.83 6.44
C THR A 1142 -6.59 49.54 5.83
N ASP A 1143 -7.76 49.07 6.27
CA ASP A 1143 -8.38 47.86 5.71
C ASP A 1143 -8.61 47.99 4.20
N ALA A 1144 -9.06 49.17 3.74
CA ALA A 1144 -9.27 49.44 2.33
C ALA A 1144 -7.96 49.39 1.50
N GLN A 1145 -6.88 49.97 2.03
CA GLN A 1145 -5.56 49.93 1.39
C GLN A 1145 -5.00 48.51 1.35
N TRP A 1146 -5.15 47.75 2.44
CA TRP A 1146 -4.73 46.36 2.50
C TRP A 1146 -5.48 45.50 1.49
N ILE A 1147 -6.82 45.59 1.46
CA ILE A 1147 -7.65 44.85 0.50
C ILE A 1147 -7.24 45.21 -0.92
N GLN A 1148 -7.07 46.51 -1.23
CA GLN A 1148 -6.64 46.95 -2.56
C GLN A 1148 -5.29 46.35 -2.96
N ARG A 1149 -4.31 46.33 -2.04
CA ARG A 1149 -2.99 45.75 -2.28
C ARG A 1149 -3.07 44.22 -2.44
N PHE A 1150 -3.85 43.56 -1.59
CA PHE A 1150 -3.98 42.10 -1.58
C PHE A 1150 -4.73 41.56 -2.81
N THR A 1151 -5.67 42.34 -3.35
CA THR A 1151 -6.44 42.02 -4.55
C THR A 1151 -5.83 42.54 -5.84
N ALA A 1152 -4.73 43.29 -5.77
CA ALA A 1152 -4.03 43.77 -6.95
C ALA A 1152 -3.51 42.59 -7.80
N PRO A 1153 -3.61 42.66 -9.14
CA PRO A 1153 -3.09 41.61 -10.00
C PRO A 1153 -1.58 41.45 -9.81
N PRO A 1154 -1.06 40.22 -9.70
CA PRO A 1154 0.39 40.00 -9.58
C PRO A 1154 1.09 40.52 -10.85
N VAL A 1155 2.20 41.24 -10.68
CA VAL A 1155 3.05 41.66 -11.81
C VAL A 1155 3.75 40.42 -12.36
N PRO A 1156 3.78 40.19 -13.69
CA PRO A 1156 4.41 38.99 -14.26
C PRO A 1156 5.90 38.90 -13.90
N ASP A 1157 6.32 37.76 -13.35
CA ASP A 1157 7.74 37.43 -13.17
C ASP A 1157 8.38 37.09 -14.53
N PRO A 1158 9.40 37.82 -15.01
CA PRO A 1158 10.12 37.50 -16.24
C PRO A 1158 10.81 36.12 -16.20
N ALA A 1159 10.96 35.50 -15.02
CA ALA A 1159 11.63 34.21 -14.82
C ALA A 1159 10.69 32.98 -14.71
N GLY A 1160 9.37 33.18 -14.76
CA GLY A 1160 8.37 32.10 -14.66
C GLY A 1160 8.05 31.68 -13.22
N PRO A 1161 6.88 31.06 -12.97
CA PRO A 1161 6.45 30.69 -11.62
C PRO A 1161 7.27 29.49 -11.11
N LEU A 1162 7.69 29.55 -9.84
CA LEU A 1162 8.44 28.55 -9.05
C LEU A 1162 9.97 28.74 -8.99
N ARG A 1163 10.39 29.80 -8.30
CA ARG A 1163 11.51 29.69 -7.35
C ARG A 1163 10.99 30.01 -5.94
N LEU A 1164 10.87 29.00 -5.09
CA LEU A 1164 10.95 29.24 -3.65
C LEU A 1164 12.39 29.75 -3.36
N PRO A 1165 12.58 30.84 -2.60
CA PRO A 1165 13.93 31.27 -2.23
C PRO A 1165 14.46 30.30 -1.18
N ALA A 1166 15.16 29.25 -1.63
CA ALA A 1166 15.87 28.32 -0.76
C ALA A 1166 17.35 28.70 -0.57
N GLN A 1167 17.80 29.83 -1.11
CA GLN A 1167 19.16 30.32 -0.93
C GLN A 1167 19.12 31.82 -0.63
N LEU A 1168 19.80 32.23 0.45
CA LEU A 1168 20.17 33.62 0.67
C LEU A 1168 20.84 34.16 -0.62
N PRO A 1169 20.55 35.40 -1.05
CA PRO A 1169 21.11 35.94 -2.28
C PRO A 1169 22.65 35.92 -2.19
N THR A 1170 23.29 35.51 -3.29
CA THR A 1170 24.75 35.63 -3.42
C THR A 1170 25.14 37.10 -3.42
N GLU A 1171 26.32 37.44 -2.88
CA GLU A 1171 26.81 38.83 -2.75
C GLU A 1171 26.81 39.64 -4.07
N SER A 1172 26.66 38.99 -5.23
CA SER A 1172 26.55 39.66 -6.54
C SER A 1172 25.15 40.18 -6.91
N GLU A 1173 24.10 39.82 -6.17
CA GLU A 1173 22.72 40.30 -6.42
C GLU A 1173 22.34 41.54 -5.58
N ALA A 1174 23.21 41.97 -4.66
CA ALA A 1174 22.97 43.10 -3.75
C ALA A 1174 23.20 44.50 -4.37
N GLU A 1175 23.67 44.60 -5.62
CA GLU A 1175 24.04 45.88 -6.24
C GLU A 1175 23.06 46.38 -7.33
N ALA A 1176 21.94 45.69 -7.57
CA ALA A 1176 20.87 46.20 -8.44
C ALA A 1176 19.78 46.87 -7.58
N GLY A 1177 19.57 48.17 -7.76
CA GLY A 1177 18.79 49.05 -6.89
C GLY A 1177 17.35 48.62 -6.59
N ASP A 1178 16.88 49.07 -5.42
CA ASP A 1178 15.52 48.98 -4.86
C ASP A 1178 14.43 49.51 -5.83
N GLU A 1179 14.00 48.69 -6.79
CA GLU A 1179 12.63 48.78 -7.31
C GLU A 1179 11.78 47.73 -6.59
N GLU A 1180 10.78 48.19 -5.80
CA GLU A 1180 9.82 47.38 -5.05
C GLU A 1180 9.16 46.32 -5.96
N ARG A 1181 9.70 45.09 -5.97
CA ARG A 1181 8.99 43.96 -6.58
C ARG A 1181 7.75 43.65 -5.73
N PRO A 1182 6.55 43.60 -6.32
CA PRO A 1182 5.35 43.23 -5.57
C PRO A 1182 5.44 41.76 -5.13
N LEU A 1183 5.19 41.53 -3.84
CA LEU A 1183 5.15 40.18 -3.26
C LEU A 1183 3.98 39.37 -3.86
N PRO A 1184 4.16 38.07 -4.15
CA PRO A 1184 3.06 37.22 -4.57
C PRO A 1184 1.97 37.16 -3.49
N ARG A 1185 0.70 37.10 -3.93
CA ARG A 1185 -0.46 36.96 -3.05
C ARG A 1185 -0.36 35.63 -2.28
N ALA A 1186 -0.59 35.68 -0.97
CA ALA A 1186 -0.63 34.47 -0.15
C ALA A 1186 -1.99 33.75 -0.28
N ASP A 1187 -1.95 32.42 -0.32
CA ASP A 1187 -3.15 31.56 -0.39
C ASP A 1187 -3.87 31.43 0.96
N ARG A 1188 -3.23 31.91 2.04
CA ARG A 1188 -3.77 31.88 3.40
C ARG A 1188 -3.70 33.25 4.06
N VAL A 1189 -4.77 33.63 4.74
CA VAL A 1189 -4.88 34.86 5.54
C VAL A 1189 -5.22 34.52 6.98
N ARG A 1190 -4.50 35.09 7.95
CA ARG A 1190 -4.85 35.05 9.37
C ARG A 1190 -5.24 36.45 9.83
N ILE A 1191 -6.52 36.64 10.18
CA ILE A 1191 -7.03 37.92 10.68
C ILE A 1191 -6.97 37.92 12.21
N VAL A 1192 -6.54 39.03 12.82
CA VAL A 1192 -6.34 39.18 14.27
C VAL A 1192 -7.09 40.41 14.76
N GLY A 1193 -7.93 40.28 15.79
CA GLY A 1193 -8.80 41.36 16.28
C GLY A 1193 -9.87 40.86 17.25
N ALA A 1194 -10.75 41.75 17.70
CA ALA A 1194 -12.00 41.37 18.35
C ALA A 1194 -12.95 40.71 17.34
N ALA A 1195 -13.84 39.85 17.85
CA ALA A 1195 -14.68 38.99 17.02
C ALA A 1195 -15.52 39.77 15.98
N ASP A 1196 -16.11 40.90 16.37
CA ASP A 1196 -16.97 41.70 15.50
C ASP A 1196 -16.20 42.36 14.35
N ASP A 1197 -15.04 42.96 14.66
CA ASP A 1197 -14.18 43.61 13.66
C ASP A 1197 -13.52 42.58 12.72
N VAL A 1198 -13.14 41.42 13.26
CA VAL A 1198 -12.62 40.29 12.46
C VAL A 1198 -13.69 39.77 11.52
N ALA A 1199 -14.94 39.60 11.98
CA ALA A 1199 -16.05 39.16 11.15
C ALA A 1199 -16.36 40.18 10.04
N ALA A 1200 -16.37 41.47 10.36
CA ALA A 1200 -16.57 42.54 9.38
C ALA A 1200 -15.47 42.56 8.31
N LEU A 1201 -14.20 42.45 8.71
CA LEU A 1201 -13.07 42.42 7.78
C LEU A 1201 -13.05 41.12 6.95
N HIS A 1202 -13.39 39.98 7.54
CA HIS A 1202 -13.54 38.72 6.81
C HIS A 1202 -14.60 38.86 5.70
N ALA A 1203 -15.78 39.37 6.02
CA ALA A 1203 -16.85 39.58 5.04
C ALA A 1203 -16.44 40.57 3.94
N ALA A 1204 -15.75 41.66 4.29
CA ALA A 1204 -15.26 42.64 3.32
C ALA A 1204 -14.20 42.05 2.39
N LEU A 1205 -13.25 41.27 2.91
CA LEU A 1205 -12.24 40.59 2.12
C LEU A 1205 -12.88 39.55 1.19
N ALA A 1206 -13.76 38.70 1.73
CA ALA A 1206 -14.47 37.67 0.99
C ALA A 1206 -15.25 38.27 -0.20
N ALA A 1207 -15.93 39.41 0.02
CA ALA A 1207 -16.60 40.14 -1.06
C ALA A 1207 -15.62 40.72 -2.08
N ALA A 1208 -14.49 41.29 -1.63
CA ALA A 1208 -13.48 41.87 -2.52
C ALA A 1208 -12.81 40.83 -3.43
N VAL A 1209 -12.61 39.60 -2.93
CA VAL A 1209 -12.11 38.46 -3.72
C VAL A 1209 -13.22 37.66 -4.41
N GLN A 1210 -14.49 38.09 -4.33
CA GLN A 1210 -15.64 37.42 -4.93
C GLN A 1210 -15.79 35.94 -4.52
N GLY A 1211 -15.45 35.62 -3.26
CA GLY A 1211 -15.49 34.25 -2.76
C GLY A 1211 -14.45 33.31 -3.35
N ASP A 1212 -13.30 33.82 -3.82
CA ASP A 1212 -12.17 33.04 -4.34
C ASP A 1212 -11.87 31.77 -3.52
N PRO A 1213 -12.08 30.55 -4.06
CA PRO A 1213 -11.83 29.29 -3.36
C PRO A 1213 -10.35 29.00 -3.09
N ASP A 1214 -9.44 29.61 -3.85
CA ASP A 1214 -7.99 29.44 -3.67
C ASP A 1214 -7.50 30.13 -2.38
N LEU A 1215 -8.33 30.99 -1.76
CA LEU A 1215 -8.02 31.69 -0.51
C LEU A 1215 -8.64 31.01 0.71
N ALA A 1216 -7.80 30.62 1.67
CA ALA A 1216 -8.23 30.21 3.01
C ALA A 1216 -8.11 31.37 4.01
N ILE A 1217 -9.22 31.70 4.68
CA ILE A 1217 -9.28 32.79 5.66
C ILE A 1217 -9.46 32.20 7.06
N PHE A 1218 -8.48 32.42 7.92
CA PHE A 1218 -8.48 32.04 9.33
C PHE A 1218 -8.89 33.25 10.17
N ALA A 1219 -10.14 33.25 10.62
CA ALA A 1219 -10.78 34.37 11.34
C ALA A 1219 -11.22 33.98 12.77
N GLY A 1220 -10.71 32.87 13.32
CA GLY A 1220 -11.02 32.45 14.69
C GLY A 1220 -10.39 33.35 15.76
N GLU A 1221 -10.87 33.25 17.00
CA GLU A 1221 -10.25 33.93 18.15
C GLU A 1221 -8.77 33.53 18.29
N VAL A 1222 -7.91 34.46 18.74
CA VAL A 1222 -6.50 34.13 19.03
C VAL A 1222 -6.40 33.47 20.42
N THR A 1223 -5.90 32.24 20.46
CA THR A 1223 -5.76 31.43 21.68
C THR A 1223 -4.32 31.29 22.15
N THR A 1224 -4.09 30.91 23.40
CA THR A 1224 -2.75 30.50 23.88
C THR A 1224 -2.29 29.12 23.40
N ALA A 1225 -3.19 28.33 22.80
CA ALA A 1225 -2.91 26.94 22.43
C ALA A 1225 -2.07 26.84 21.15
N GLY A 1226 -0.82 26.40 21.27
CA GLY A 1226 0.04 26.14 20.12
C GLY A 1226 -0.50 25.05 19.19
N ARG A 1227 -1.26 24.10 19.75
CA ARG A 1227 -1.92 23.02 19.02
C ARG A 1227 -2.89 23.50 17.93
N ILE A 1228 -3.43 24.72 18.07
CA ILE A 1228 -4.40 25.31 17.15
C ILE A 1228 -3.75 26.36 16.25
N GLU A 1229 -2.89 27.21 16.81
CA GLU A 1229 -2.47 28.45 16.13
C GLU A 1229 -1.24 28.27 15.24
N LEU A 1230 -0.59 27.10 15.31
CA LEU A 1230 0.41 26.69 14.32
C LEU A 1230 -0.24 26.18 13.02
N LEU A 1231 -1.48 25.66 13.07
CA LEU A 1231 -2.15 25.04 11.90
C LEU A 1231 -2.28 25.96 10.67
N PRO A 1232 -2.59 27.27 10.79
CA PRO A 1232 -2.68 28.15 9.62
C PRO A 1232 -1.38 28.21 8.81
N PHE A 1233 -0.23 28.00 9.46
CA PHE A 1233 1.11 28.10 8.87
C PHE A 1233 1.65 26.76 8.38
N LEU A 1234 0.84 25.68 8.43
CA LEU A 1234 1.27 24.33 8.09
C LEU A 1234 0.32 23.65 7.09
N HIS A 1235 0.91 22.87 6.19
CA HIS A 1235 0.26 21.87 5.34
C HIS A 1235 0.54 20.48 5.90
N GLU A 1236 -0.49 19.65 5.99
CA GLU A 1236 -0.29 18.24 6.31
C GLU A 1236 0.17 17.45 5.08
N GLN A 1237 0.99 16.43 5.29
CA GLN A 1237 1.43 15.50 4.25
C GLN A 1237 1.50 14.07 4.79
N ALA A 1238 0.92 13.13 4.05
CA ALA A 1238 1.02 11.71 4.32
C ALA A 1238 1.95 11.07 3.28
N ILE A 1239 2.83 10.17 3.71
CA ILE A 1239 3.81 9.48 2.87
C ILE A 1239 3.73 7.99 3.15
N ALA A 1240 3.43 7.21 2.13
CA ALA A 1240 3.37 5.76 2.23
C ALA A 1240 4.46 5.12 1.38
N ILE A 1241 5.35 4.36 2.02
CA ILE A 1241 6.52 3.75 1.38
C ILE A 1241 6.46 2.24 1.59
N THR A 1242 6.52 1.48 0.50
CA THR A 1242 6.74 0.03 0.59
C THR A 1242 8.10 -0.23 1.24
N ALA A 1243 8.10 -0.87 2.40
CA ALA A 1243 9.29 -1.11 3.22
C ALA A 1243 9.69 -2.60 3.20
N HIS A 1244 9.45 -3.25 2.08
CA HIS A 1244 9.84 -4.64 1.86
C HIS A 1244 10.29 -4.89 0.41
N ARG A 1245 11.18 -5.85 0.22
CA ARG A 1245 11.52 -6.41 -1.09
C ARG A 1245 11.08 -7.88 -1.12
N TYR A 1246 10.07 -8.17 -1.94
CA TYR A 1246 9.44 -9.51 -2.02
C TYR A 1246 8.99 -10.10 -0.68
N GLY A 1247 8.55 -9.25 0.25
CA GLY A 1247 8.03 -9.62 1.56
C GLY A 1247 9.04 -9.57 2.69
N ASN A 1248 10.34 -9.49 2.38
CA ASN A 1248 11.37 -9.30 3.38
C ASN A 1248 11.50 -7.79 3.69
N PRO A 1249 11.49 -7.37 4.96
CA PRO A 1249 11.70 -5.98 5.32
C PRO A 1249 12.97 -5.41 4.69
N ASP A 1250 12.88 -4.19 4.17
CA ASP A 1250 13.93 -3.52 3.41
C ASP A 1250 14.12 -2.09 3.94
N ASP A 1251 15.36 -1.75 4.28
CA ASP A 1251 15.77 -0.48 4.86
C ASP A 1251 16.29 0.53 3.84
N TRP A 1252 16.15 0.27 2.53
CA TRP A 1252 16.65 1.15 1.45
C TRP A 1252 16.28 2.63 1.62
N SER A 1253 15.12 2.94 2.19
CA SER A 1253 14.66 4.32 2.39
C SER A 1253 15.09 4.93 3.73
N ALA A 1254 15.64 4.14 4.67
CA ALA A 1254 15.87 4.54 6.05
C ALA A 1254 16.87 5.70 6.22
N GLU A 1255 17.83 5.85 5.31
CA GLU A 1255 18.77 7.00 5.35
C GLU A 1255 18.12 8.33 4.94
N VAL A 1256 16.97 8.27 4.25
CA VAL A 1256 16.28 9.43 3.71
C VAL A 1256 15.14 9.90 4.62
N ILE A 1257 14.44 8.96 5.26
CA ILE A 1257 13.12 9.20 5.88
C ILE A 1257 13.08 9.14 7.38
#